data_AF-A0A956IBR6-F1
#
_entry.id   AF-A0A956IBR6-F1
#
_cell.length_a   1.000
_cell.length_b   1.000
_cell.length_c   1.000
_cell.angle_alpha   90.00
_cell.angle_beta   90.00
_cell.angle_gamma   90.00
#
_symmetry.space_group_name_H-M   'P 1'
#
loop_
_entity.id
_entity.type
_entity.pdbx_description
1 polymer ?
#
loop_
_entity_poly.entity_id
_entity_poly.type
_entity_poly.pdbx_seq_one_letter_code
_entity_poly.pdbx_strand_id
1 'polypeptide(L)'
;MAWPGDATPPWLAPTTAASRAADQAARAPFDDAAPAVWRDGEAFFLPPPEEPVTRGVLRDPWRQRALYRTGRLALVLRAIEEEVDVASGNGELTDVAHRVNGRWQMNRALLERAVSGQPVGAEGARDLGGLPLTLDDLSRADRSLTYDHVAARITRARLLRVLVALRGLVQERGLDLVFARRGDVSTWLLALLEEGRVEESDLRDGWGTPLALVPMRQPRFALFVPVTGFELVAAGPDQAVGTRDDLWDPLARVLPSGGLYAEAVDEDGLLLRLRGVSLAHATMAELATIYEAEASNGGTSATSLAGWDDVPTPPTTLPLDARLEARHTYAGLLLPGASLDTLELPSTPARYRVVLYDGETPVAYRSHVRGGAAAFVGELPRRLPETALRVALPFVAFGDLEGLRVEVEAEGAEVRVLEGPGSVGAGLLGTWQAEVRATGSGAMIVRLLDAAGREHARHTSRFTTSTSAATRDRRTTAVIATNQPWTLDPEIPSDATAVHGELVALAPRRWHRDPALVRALHQQPSLLAWAEVLGGGTPDDATRETLGRMRRPAPLQQACHAVVSAALDERATSLPAASGDLRVDATLLAALSPAAPPPWQVRDDVFEQLRRTLRDASVTHADDLPALARAAAALLLTDTRDESGHAILARARALVDEATIEDPRDEVATFAALAIALHRAGEVDAARATLAAHARRAWLVFDTPDLDGTFWWVAASAFGVAGESAELVGTPFDAEGIARREITTTTELRTTGSGLVLARFAARYERPVQDVEGPFTLGLEGHGGRLGRPAALEITIEANEASASPRLLVRLPAAARIDVAARAALAGTQGVVSIEPARNGALLVHLGPMASGEVRRLPLRLRWLAAGRRPGVGLAAWDATTPWRASSRAARERVIE
;
A
#
# COMPACT_ATOMS: atom_id res chain seq x y z
N MET A 1 9.92 -42.63 -28.34
CA MET A 1 11.08 -41.73 -28.53
C MET A 1 10.56 -40.46 -29.16
N ALA A 2 10.20 -39.47 -28.36
CA ALA A 2 9.98 -38.09 -28.80
C ALA A 2 10.34 -37.19 -27.61
N TRP A 3 11.16 -36.20 -27.90
CA TRP A 3 11.82 -35.27 -27.01
C TRP A 3 11.15 -33.87 -27.20
N PRO A 4 11.57 -32.81 -26.50
CA PRO A 4 10.81 -31.94 -25.59
C PRO A 4 10.36 -30.58 -26.20
N GLY A 5 9.74 -29.70 -25.39
CA GLY A 5 9.47 -28.27 -25.68
C GLY A 5 7.96 -27.97 -25.79
N ASP A 6 7.35 -26.93 -25.20
CA ASP A 6 7.80 -25.57 -24.91
C ASP A 6 7.37 -25.07 -23.53
N ALA A 7 8.32 -24.44 -22.86
CA ALA A 7 8.26 -24.02 -21.47
C ALA A 7 7.82 -22.55 -21.33
N THR A 8 6.82 -22.31 -20.49
CA THR A 8 6.68 -21.03 -19.78
C THR A 8 7.88 -20.88 -18.82
N PRO A 9 8.51 -19.70 -18.72
CA PRO A 9 9.60 -19.48 -17.77
C PRO A 9 9.09 -19.70 -16.34
N PRO A 10 9.79 -20.47 -15.49
CA PRO A 10 9.21 -21.03 -14.25
C PRO A 10 8.89 -20.01 -13.13
N TRP A 11 9.09 -18.70 -13.32
CA TRP A 11 8.85 -17.68 -12.30
C TRP A 11 7.48 -16.96 -12.40
N LEU A 12 6.58 -17.44 -13.27
CA LEU A 12 5.22 -16.88 -13.48
C LEU A 12 4.09 -17.93 -13.47
N ALA A 13 4.28 -19.13 -12.90
CA ALA A 13 3.18 -20.06 -12.63
C ALA A 13 2.38 -19.60 -11.39
N PRO A 14 1.05 -19.80 -11.30
CA PRO A 14 0.26 -19.43 -10.13
C PRO A 14 0.85 -20.13 -8.90
N THR A 15 1.55 -19.33 -8.09
CA THR A 15 2.58 -19.86 -7.18
C THR A 15 2.00 -20.55 -5.96
N THR A 16 0.68 -20.46 -5.75
CA THR A 16 0.03 -21.06 -4.59
C THR A 16 -1.23 -21.83 -4.97
N ALA A 17 -1.52 -22.90 -4.23
CA ALA A 17 -2.77 -23.66 -4.37
C ALA A 17 -4.00 -22.76 -4.14
N ALA A 18 -3.85 -21.72 -3.31
CA ALA A 18 -4.86 -20.70 -3.02
C ALA A 18 -5.22 -19.85 -4.26
N SER A 19 -4.23 -19.46 -5.09
CA SER A 19 -4.51 -18.65 -6.29
C SER A 19 -5.20 -19.45 -7.39
N ARG A 20 -4.98 -20.77 -7.45
CA ARG A 20 -5.72 -21.69 -8.34
C ARG A 20 -7.13 -21.99 -7.84
N ALA A 21 -7.32 -22.17 -6.53
CA ALA A 21 -8.64 -22.39 -5.92
C ALA A 21 -9.54 -21.14 -6.03
N ALA A 22 -8.97 -19.94 -5.89
CA ALA A 22 -9.68 -18.67 -6.06
C ALA A 22 -10.16 -18.43 -7.50
N ASP A 23 -9.33 -18.77 -8.50
CA ASP A 23 -9.69 -18.68 -9.93
C ASP A 23 -10.77 -19.71 -10.33
N GLN A 24 -10.84 -20.85 -9.61
CA GLN A 24 -11.89 -21.86 -9.76
C GLN A 24 -13.20 -21.46 -9.06
N ALA A 25 -13.12 -20.86 -7.87
CA ALA A 25 -14.28 -20.37 -7.11
C ALA A 25 -14.99 -19.18 -7.80
N ALA A 26 -14.23 -18.33 -8.50
CA ALA A 26 -14.76 -17.18 -9.23
C ALA A 26 -15.59 -17.53 -10.48
N ARG A 27 -15.49 -18.77 -10.98
CA ARG A 27 -16.13 -19.22 -12.23
C ARG A 27 -17.36 -20.12 -12.01
N ALA A 28 -17.78 -20.37 -10.76
CA ALA A 28 -18.93 -21.22 -10.44
C ALA A 28 -20.24 -20.38 -10.26
N PRO A 29 -21.39 -20.77 -10.85
CA PRO A 29 -22.67 -20.09 -10.62
C PRO A 29 -23.19 -20.26 -9.18
N PHE A 30 -23.96 -19.29 -8.70
CA PHE A 30 -24.49 -19.23 -7.33
C PHE A 30 -25.55 -20.31 -7.08
N ASP A 31 -25.49 -20.93 -5.91
CA ASP A 31 -26.17 -22.20 -5.65
C ASP A 31 -27.23 -22.04 -4.54
N ASP A 32 -28.51 -21.92 -4.91
CA ASP A 32 -29.59 -21.41 -4.02
C ASP A 32 -30.10 -22.36 -2.92
N ALA A 33 -29.66 -23.64 -2.89
CA ALA A 33 -29.93 -24.55 -1.76
C ALA A 33 -28.70 -24.76 -0.86
N ALA A 34 -27.86 -23.72 -0.75
CA ALA A 34 -26.57 -23.83 -0.08
C ALA A 34 -26.81 -23.99 1.42
N PRO A 35 -26.14 -24.96 2.05
CA PRO A 35 -26.43 -25.29 3.43
C PRO A 35 -26.08 -24.19 4.40
N ALA A 36 -25.17 -23.32 3.98
CA ALA A 36 -25.00 -22.01 4.52
C ALA A 36 -25.04 -21.01 3.37
N VAL A 37 -25.73 -19.90 3.59
CA VAL A 37 -25.67 -18.73 2.70
C VAL A 37 -24.95 -17.63 3.44
N TRP A 38 -23.97 -17.04 2.78
CA TRP A 38 -23.24 -15.92 3.36
C TRP A 38 -24.05 -14.64 3.19
N ARG A 39 -24.52 -14.05 4.30
CA ARG A 39 -25.21 -12.75 4.33
C ARG A 39 -24.62 -11.91 5.45
N ASP A 40 -24.37 -10.64 5.17
CA ASP A 40 -23.95 -9.65 6.17
C ASP A 40 -22.75 -10.05 7.06
N GLY A 41 -21.85 -10.87 6.52
CA GLY A 41 -20.62 -11.28 7.20
C GLY A 41 -20.70 -12.57 8.01
N GLU A 42 -21.85 -13.27 8.02
CA GLU A 42 -22.00 -14.57 8.67
C GLU A 42 -22.48 -15.66 7.71
N ALA A 43 -22.05 -16.88 8.01
CA ALA A 43 -22.53 -18.09 7.36
C ALA A 43 -23.88 -18.51 7.98
N PHE A 44 -24.99 -18.21 7.30
CA PHE A 44 -26.32 -18.57 7.75
C PHE A 44 -26.66 -19.99 7.34
N PHE A 45 -26.60 -20.94 8.28
CA PHE A 45 -27.02 -22.31 8.03
C PHE A 45 -28.54 -22.38 7.85
N LEU A 46 -28.98 -22.78 6.66
CA LEU A 46 -30.40 -22.84 6.34
C LEU A 46 -30.97 -24.21 6.75
N PRO A 47 -32.19 -24.25 7.34
CA PRO A 47 -32.89 -25.52 7.52
C PRO A 47 -33.16 -26.16 6.15
N PRO A 48 -33.25 -27.51 6.07
CA PRO A 48 -33.55 -28.17 4.82
C PRO A 48 -34.86 -27.61 4.24
N PRO A 49 -34.94 -27.36 2.93
CA PRO A 49 -36.13 -26.80 2.33
C PRO A 49 -37.33 -27.73 2.57
N GLU A 50 -38.51 -27.15 2.86
CA GLU A 50 -39.72 -27.89 3.25
C GLU A 50 -40.17 -28.95 2.21
N GLU A 51 -39.82 -28.78 0.94
CA GLU A 51 -39.99 -29.80 -0.11
C GLU A 51 -38.68 -30.02 -0.92
N PRO A 52 -37.76 -30.89 -0.44
CA PRO A 52 -36.44 -31.07 -1.05
C PRO A 52 -36.44 -31.92 -2.33
N VAL A 53 -37.54 -32.62 -2.62
CA VAL A 53 -37.73 -33.46 -3.82
C VAL A 53 -38.07 -32.63 -5.06
N THR A 54 -38.99 -31.67 -4.93
CA THR A 54 -39.43 -30.76 -6.00
C THR A 54 -38.38 -29.73 -6.37
N ARG A 55 -37.50 -29.34 -5.42
CA ARG A 55 -36.33 -28.47 -5.68
C ARG A 55 -35.07 -29.19 -6.14
N GLY A 56 -35.11 -30.51 -6.31
CA GLY A 56 -33.98 -31.29 -6.79
C GLY A 56 -32.80 -31.42 -5.82
N VAL A 57 -32.94 -30.99 -4.57
CA VAL A 57 -31.88 -31.06 -3.54
C VAL A 57 -31.61 -32.51 -3.12
N LEU A 58 -32.65 -33.34 -3.09
CA LEU A 58 -32.53 -34.81 -2.96
C LEU A 58 -32.10 -35.50 -4.27
N ARG A 59 -31.95 -34.75 -5.37
CA ARG A 59 -31.44 -35.23 -6.65
C ARG A 59 -30.01 -34.76 -6.92
N ASP A 60 -29.43 -33.92 -6.07
CA ASP A 60 -28.03 -33.45 -6.15
C ASP A 60 -27.13 -34.15 -5.09
N PRO A 61 -26.47 -35.26 -5.47
CA PRO A 61 -25.68 -36.06 -4.55
C PRO A 61 -24.39 -35.38 -4.06
N TRP A 62 -23.88 -34.37 -4.76
CA TRP A 62 -22.63 -33.68 -4.39
C TRP A 62 -22.85 -32.71 -3.24
N ARG A 63 -24.00 -32.07 -3.23
CA ARG A 63 -24.39 -31.08 -2.23
C ARG A 63 -24.74 -31.69 -0.87
N GLN A 64 -25.48 -32.80 -0.87
CA GLN A 64 -25.75 -33.57 0.35
C GLN A 64 -24.46 -34.13 0.96
N ARG A 65 -23.50 -34.51 0.12
CA ARG A 65 -22.19 -34.99 0.55
C ARG A 65 -21.35 -33.90 1.23
N ALA A 66 -21.36 -32.66 0.73
CA ALA A 66 -20.63 -31.55 1.35
C ALA A 66 -21.19 -31.20 2.75
N LEU A 67 -22.52 -31.08 2.83
CA LEU A 67 -23.29 -30.87 4.07
C LEU A 67 -22.97 -31.87 5.17
N TYR A 68 -22.93 -33.13 4.77
CA TYR A 68 -22.65 -34.24 5.67
C TYR A 68 -21.20 -34.21 6.16
N ARG A 69 -20.23 -33.90 5.29
CA ARG A 69 -18.79 -33.90 5.58
C ARG A 69 -18.36 -32.77 6.51
N THR A 70 -18.71 -31.52 6.22
CA THR A 70 -18.22 -30.35 6.97
C THR A 70 -19.11 -29.95 8.14
N GLY A 71 -20.33 -30.49 8.23
CA GLY A 71 -21.26 -30.23 9.32
C GLY A 71 -21.39 -31.39 10.29
N ARG A 72 -22.16 -32.41 9.92
CA ARG A 72 -22.52 -33.53 10.83
C ARG A 72 -21.32 -34.38 11.21
N LEU A 73 -20.52 -34.75 10.21
CA LEU A 73 -19.37 -35.60 10.42
C LEU A 73 -18.24 -34.90 11.18
N ALA A 74 -18.13 -33.57 11.06
CA ALA A 74 -17.21 -32.76 11.85
C ALA A 74 -17.48 -32.89 13.36
N LEU A 75 -18.75 -32.82 13.77
CA LEU A 75 -19.15 -32.98 15.17
C LEU A 75 -18.84 -34.38 15.70
N VAL A 76 -19.12 -35.41 14.90
CA VAL A 76 -18.81 -36.80 15.26
C VAL A 76 -17.31 -37.02 15.41
N LEU A 77 -16.50 -36.50 14.49
CA LEU A 77 -15.05 -36.67 14.52
C LEU A 77 -14.40 -35.88 15.67
N ARG A 78 -14.91 -34.69 16.01
CA ARG A 78 -14.46 -33.92 17.18
C ARG A 78 -14.80 -34.62 18.49
N ALA A 79 -15.98 -35.22 18.61
CA ALA A 79 -16.34 -36.02 19.78
C ALA A 79 -15.43 -37.25 19.95
N ILE A 80 -15.01 -37.87 18.84
CA ILE A 80 -13.99 -38.94 18.88
C ILE A 80 -12.64 -38.40 19.35
N GLU A 81 -12.20 -37.25 18.84
CA GLU A 81 -10.95 -36.61 19.29
C GLU A 81 -10.99 -36.30 20.79
N GLU A 82 -12.11 -35.79 21.31
CA GLU A 82 -12.29 -35.47 22.74
C GLU A 82 -12.21 -36.71 23.64
N GLU A 83 -12.88 -37.81 23.28
CA GLU A 83 -12.78 -39.06 24.05
C GLU A 83 -11.35 -39.61 24.07
N VAL A 84 -10.63 -39.51 22.95
CA VAL A 84 -9.22 -39.93 22.88
C VAL A 84 -8.31 -38.98 23.65
N ASP A 85 -8.59 -37.67 23.65
CA ASP A 85 -7.87 -36.67 24.43
C ASP A 85 -7.99 -36.99 25.93
N VAL A 86 -9.21 -37.20 26.44
CA VAL A 86 -9.45 -37.58 27.83
C VAL A 86 -8.74 -38.89 28.19
N ALA A 87 -8.92 -39.95 27.39
CA ALA A 87 -8.32 -41.26 27.66
C ALA A 87 -6.79 -41.24 27.64
N SER A 88 -6.18 -40.56 26.66
CA SER A 88 -4.72 -40.42 26.56
C SER A 88 -4.13 -39.53 27.64
N GLY A 89 -4.86 -38.51 28.09
CA GLY A 89 -4.45 -37.65 29.21
C GLY A 89 -4.34 -38.40 30.54
N ASN A 90 -5.20 -39.41 30.74
CA ASN A 90 -5.17 -40.28 31.92
C ASN A 90 -4.22 -41.48 31.77
N GLY A 91 -3.66 -41.70 30.58
CA GLY A 91 -2.85 -42.89 30.26
C GLY A 91 -3.65 -44.19 30.13
N GLU A 92 -4.99 -44.11 30.08
CA GLU A 92 -5.90 -45.25 30.04
C GLU A 92 -6.49 -45.42 28.63
N LEU A 93 -5.72 -46.03 27.74
CA LEU A 93 -6.14 -46.17 26.34
C LEU A 93 -7.10 -47.35 26.08
N THR A 94 -7.30 -48.25 27.03
CA THR A 94 -8.03 -49.50 26.84
C THR A 94 -9.46 -49.32 26.35
N ASP A 95 -10.07 -48.18 26.65
CA ASP A 95 -11.44 -47.85 26.27
C ASP A 95 -11.55 -47.28 24.84
N VAL A 96 -10.49 -46.64 24.35
CA VAL A 96 -10.50 -45.94 23.06
C VAL A 96 -9.70 -46.67 21.97
N ALA A 97 -8.70 -47.47 22.35
CA ALA A 97 -7.84 -48.18 21.41
C ALA A 97 -7.21 -49.45 22.00
N HIS A 98 -6.80 -50.36 21.10
CA HIS A 98 -6.04 -51.57 21.43
C HIS A 98 -4.96 -51.82 20.37
N ARG A 99 -3.92 -52.60 20.74
CA ARG A 99 -2.83 -52.95 19.82
C ARG A 99 -3.12 -54.26 19.08
N VAL A 100 -2.98 -54.24 17.76
CA VAL A 100 -3.08 -55.41 16.86
C VAL A 100 -1.87 -55.42 15.94
N ASN A 101 -1.10 -56.52 15.94
CA ASN A 101 0.14 -56.67 15.15
C ASN A 101 1.11 -55.48 15.33
N GLY A 102 1.20 -54.95 16.55
CA GLY A 102 2.08 -53.81 16.87
C GLY A 102 1.56 -52.44 16.44
N ARG A 103 0.33 -52.33 15.91
CA ARG A 103 -0.30 -51.04 15.53
C ARG A 103 -1.51 -50.74 16.40
N TRP A 104 -1.75 -49.46 16.66
CA TRP A 104 -2.94 -49.03 17.37
C TRP A 104 -4.16 -49.07 16.46
N GLN A 105 -5.24 -49.64 16.98
CA GLN A 105 -6.55 -49.66 16.34
C GLN A 105 -7.57 -49.09 17.31
N MET A 106 -8.48 -48.26 16.80
CA MET A 106 -9.56 -47.72 17.61
C MET A 106 -10.52 -48.84 18.03
N ASN A 107 -11.05 -48.73 19.24
CA ASN A 107 -12.11 -49.63 19.69
C ASN A 107 -13.40 -49.33 18.94
N ARG A 108 -14.09 -50.38 18.48
CA ARG A 108 -15.34 -50.21 17.71
C ARG A 108 -16.44 -49.47 18.48
N ALA A 109 -16.45 -49.58 19.80
CA ALA A 109 -17.40 -48.91 20.69
C ALA A 109 -17.08 -47.42 20.92
N LEU A 110 -15.93 -46.92 20.44
CA LEU A 110 -15.50 -45.53 20.64
C LEU A 110 -16.50 -44.51 20.09
N LEU A 111 -17.04 -44.78 18.90
CA LEU A 111 -18.03 -43.90 18.27
C LEU A 111 -19.34 -43.85 19.05
N GLU A 112 -19.82 -45.00 19.54
CA GLU A 112 -21.03 -45.07 20.34
C GLU A 112 -20.87 -44.30 21.66
N ARG A 113 -19.69 -44.42 22.28
CA ARG A 113 -19.33 -43.68 23.49
C ARG A 113 -19.26 -42.16 23.23
N ALA A 114 -18.54 -41.74 22.20
CA ALA A 114 -18.39 -40.33 21.82
C ALA A 114 -19.73 -39.64 21.52
N VAL A 115 -20.67 -40.36 20.89
CA VAL A 115 -22.00 -39.84 20.55
C VAL A 115 -22.94 -39.85 21.77
N SER A 116 -22.76 -40.77 22.71
CA SER A 116 -23.63 -40.88 23.90
C SER A 116 -23.48 -39.73 24.91
N GLY A 117 -22.35 -39.01 24.88
CA GLY A 117 -22.03 -37.92 25.81
C GLY A 117 -22.28 -36.49 25.30
N GLN A 118 -22.59 -36.30 24.01
CA GLN A 118 -22.67 -34.99 23.35
C GLN A 118 -24.10 -34.69 22.84
N PRO A 119 -24.52 -33.41 22.67
CA PRO A 119 -25.85 -33.04 22.17
C PRO A 119 -25.98 -33.21 20.64
N VAL A 120 -25.51 -34.34 20.10
CA VAL A 120 -25.50 -34.62 18.65
C VAL A 120 -26.87 -35.14 18.17
N GLY A 121 -27.80 -35.45 19.09
CA GLY A 121 -29.17 -35.90 18.79
C GLY A 121 -29.23 -37.29 18.14
N ALA A 122 -30.39 -37.94 18.18
CA ALA A 122 -30.59 -39.30 17.62
C ALA A 122 -30.39 -39.41 16.09
N GLU A 123 -30.25 -38.27 15.40
CA GLU A 123 -30.00 -38.16 13.96
C GLU A 123 -28.55 -37.88 13.58
N GLY A 124 -27.69 -37.43 14.51
CA GLY A 124 -26.36 -36.93 14.16
C GLY A 124 -25.28 -38.01 13.93
N ALA A 125 -25.51 -39.24 14.39
CA ALA A 125 -24.63 -40.40 14.15
C ALA A 125 -25.23 -41.40 13.15
N ARG A 126 -25.76 -40.88 12.03
CA ARG A 126 -26.30 -41.69 10.93
C ARG A 126 -25.65 -41.32 9.61
N ASP A 127 -25.50 -42.29 8.71
CA ASP A 127 -25.01 -42.06 7.35
C ASP A 127 -26.03 -41.31 6.47
N LEU A 128 -25.65 -41.00 5.23
CA LEU A 128 -26.53 -40.34 4.25
C LEU A 128 -27.80 -41.15 3.91
N GLY A 129 -27.82 -42.45 4.19
CA GLY A 129 -28.97 -43.34 4.04
C GLY A 129 -29.82 -43.49 5.30
N GLY A 130 -29.45 -42.81 6.40
CA GLY A 130 -30.16 -42.86 7.68
C GLY A 130 -29.85 -44.08 8.54
N LEU A 131 -28.85 -44.89 8.19
CA LEU A 131 -28.37 -46.02 9.00
C LEU A 131 -27.41 -45.52 10.08
N PRO A 132 -27.37 -46.15 11.28
CA PRO A 132 -26.38 -45.83 12.30
C PRO A 132 -24.96 -45.92 11.73
N LEU A 133 -24.18 -44.87 11.94
CA LEU A 133 -22.80 -44.80 11.48
C LEU A 133 -21.92 -45.65 12.39
N THR A 134 -21.09 -46.51 11.82
CA THR A 134 -20.08 -47.26 12.59
C THR A 134 -18.67 -46.75 12.31
N LEU A 135 -17.75 -47.04 13.23
CA LEU A 135 -16.34 -46.68 13.05
C LEU A 135 -15.71 -47.39 11.84
N ASP A 136 -16.17 -48.62 11.55
CA ASP A 136 -15.74 -49.35 10.36
C ASP A 136 -16.25 -48.67 9.07
N ASP A 137 -17.41 -48.01 9.09
CA ASP A 137 -17.94 -47.23 7.96
C ASP A 137 -17.13 -45.95 7.74
N LEU A 138 -16.78 -45.25 8.83
CA LEU A 138 -15.94 -44.06 8.78
C LEU A 138 -14.53 -44.37 8.28
N SER A 139 -13.92 -45.45 8.78
CA SER A 139 -12.59 -45.91 8.37
C SER A 139 -12.57 -46.40 6.92
N ARG A 140 -13.70 -46.92 6.42
CA ARG A 140 -13.89 -47.26 5.00
C ARG A 140 -14.07 -46.02 4.13
N ALA A 141 -14.76 -44.99 4.63
CA ALA A 141 -14.98 -43.73 3.93
C ALA A 141 -13.71 -42.88 3.84
N ASP A 142 -12.87 -42.92 4.88
CA ASP A 142 -11.56 -42.27 4.90
C ASP A 142 -10.54 -43.14 5.65
N ARG A 143 -9.55 -43.65 4.93
CA ARG A 143 -8.47 -44.46 5.49
C ARG A 143 -7.53 -43.67 6.40
N SER A 144 -7.59 -42.34 6.38
CA SER A 144 -6.86 -41.49 7.32
C SER A 144 -7.52 -41.42 8.69
N LEU A 145 -8.74 -41.91 8.86
CA LEU A 145 -9.34 -42.06 10.19
C LEU A 145 -8.74 -43.29 10.89
N THR A 146 -7.54 -43.10 11.43
CA THR A 146 -6.83 -44.08 12.24
C THR A 146 -6.59 -43.51 13.62
N TYR A 147 -6.40 -44.40 14.59
CA TYR A 147 -6.05 -43.97 15.95
C TYR A 147 -4.78 -43.10 15.93
N ASP A 148 -3.77 -43.49 15.16
CA ASP A 148 -2.51 -42.75 15.09
C ASP A 148 -2.67 -41.32 14.56
N HIS A 149 -3.60 -41.07 13.62
CA HIS A 149 -3.86 -39.71 13.15
C HIS A 149 -4.64 -38.86 14.17
N VAL A 150 -5.62 -39.45 14.87
CA VAL A 150 -6.31 -38.79 15.98
C VAL A 150 -5.33 -38.44 17.09
N ALA A 151 -4.53 -39.42 17.51
CA ALA A 151 -3.50 -39.26 18.53
C ALA A 151 -2.44 -38.23 18.11
N ALA A 152 -2.00 -38.21 16.86
CA ALA A 152 -1.06 -37.21 16.36
C ALA A 152 -1.64 -35.78 16.37
N ARG A 153 -2.94 -35.59 16.10
CA ARG A 153 -3.60 -34.26 16.18
C ARG A 153 -3.68 -33.77 17.62
N ILE A 154 -4.05 -34.64 18.55
CA ILE A 154 -4.06 -34.36 19.99
C ILE A 154 -2.64 -34.05 20.46
N THR A 155 -1.66 -34.84 20.03
CA THR A 155 -0.23 -34.63 20.34
C THR A 155 0.25 -33.28 19.84
N ARG A 156 -0.13 -32.88 18.62
CA ARG A 156 0.17 -31.55 18.07
C ARG A 156 -0.38 -30.42 18.94
N ALA A 157 -1.63 -30.56 19.40
CA ALA A 157 -2.28 -29.63 20.32
C ALA A 157 -1.44 -29.41 21.59
N ARG A 158 -1.07 -30.52 22.21
CA ARG A 158 -0.36 -30.57 23.49
C ARG A 158 1.09 -30.10 23.34
N LEU A 159 1.79 -30.54 22.29
CA LEU A 159 3.13 -30.07 21.96
C LEU A 159 3.17 -28.54 21.82
N LEU A 160 2.21 -27.94 21.11
CA LEU A 160 2.16 -26.49 20.98
C LEU A 160 1.89 -25.80 22.31
N ARG A 161 0.90 -26.26 23.10
CA ARG A 161 0.61 -25.74 24.44
C ARG A 161 1.84 -25.78 25.36
N VAL A 162 2.52 -26.92 25.41
CA VAL A 162 3.72 -27.12 26.24
C VAL A 162 4.91 -26.29 25.71
N LEU A 163 5.11 -26.16 24.39
CA LEU A 163 6.13 -25.28 23.83
C LEU A 163 5.88 -23.81 24.20
N VAL A 164 4.61 -23.38 24.19
CA VAL A 164 4.22 -22.02 24.56
C VAL A 164 4.50 -21.76 26.04
N ALA A 165 4.06 -22.66 26.92
CA ALA A 165 4.30 -22.58 28.36
C ALA A 165 5.80 -22.62 28.72
N LEU A 166 6.56 -23.51 28.06
CA LEU A 166 8.00 -23.65 28.28
C LEU A 166 8.77 -22.40 27.82
N ARG A 167 8.39 -21.79 26.69
CA ARG A 167 9.00 -20.54 26.24
C ARG A 167 8.73 -19.38 27.21
N GLY A 168 7.51 -19.30 27.74
CA GLY A 168 7.16 -18.32 28.79
C GLY A 168 8.02 -18.48 30.04
N LEU A 169 8.15 -19.72 30.55
CA LEU A 169 8.99 -20.05 31.71
C LEU A 169 10.46 -19.64 31.49
N VAL A 170 11.01 -19.93 30.30
CA VAL A 170 12.40 -19.60 29.96
C VAL A 170 12.63 -18.09 29.92
N GLN A 171 11.70 -17.33 29.34
CA GLN A 171 11.79 -15.87 29.27
C GLN A 171 11.69 -15.22 30.64
N GLU A 172 10.71 -15.61 31.45
CA GLU A 172 10.48 -15.05 32.79
C GLU A 172 11.67 -15.27 33.73
N ARG A 173 12.31 -16.44 33.64
CA ARG A 173 13.45 -16.81 34.48
C ARG A 173 14.81 -16.45 33.86
N GLY A 174 14.83 -15.85 32.66
CA GLY A 174 16.06 -15.48 31.96
C GLY A 174 16.97 -16.68 31.61
N LEU A 175 16.39 -17.83 31.31
CA LEU A 175 17.10 -19.12 31.11
C LEU A 175 17.60 -19.35 29.68
N ASP A 176 17.46 -18.34 28.81
CA ASP A 176 17.93 -18.38 27.43
C ASP A 176 19.44 -18.66 27.35
N LEU A 177 20.23 -18.10 28.27
CA LEU A 177 21.68 -18.28 28.31
C LEU A 177 22.05 -19.61 28.96
N VAL A 178 22.90 -20.41 28.28
CA VAL A 178 23.30 -21.75 28.73
C VAL A 178 23.87 -21.76 30.15
N PHE A 179 24.61 -20.72 30.56
CA PHE A 179 25.20 -20.61 31.89
C PHE A 179 24.20 -20.21 32.99
N ALA A 180 23.03 -19.67 32.64
CA ALA A 180 21.98 -19.28 33.59
C ALA A 180 21.15 -20.49 34.04
N ARG A 181 21.27 -21.63 33.35
CA ARG A 181 20.54 -22.87 33.62
C ARG A 181 21.16 -23.58 34.82
N ARG A 182 20.39 -23.73 35.90
CA ARG A 182 20.75 -24.54 37.06
C ARG A 182 19.87 -25.79 37.09
N GLY A 183 20.47 -26.96 37.24
CA GLY A 183 19.77 -28.25 37.25
C GLY A 183 19.61 -28.88 35.86
N ASP A 184 18.98 -30.05 35.82
CA ASP A 184 18.72 -30.77 34.58
C ASP A 184 17.49 -30.18 33.86
N VAL A 185 17.66 -29.80 32.59
CA VAL A 185 16.60 -29.21 31.75
C VAL A 185 15.43 -30.18 31.56
N SER A 186 15.67 -31.49 31.63
CA SER A 186 14.61 -32.51 31.55
C SER A 186 13.55 -32.35 32.65
N THR A 187 13.93 -31.80 33.81
CA THR A 187 13.03 -31.58 34.96
C THR A 187 12.13 -30.36 34.81
N TRP A 188 12.33 -29.51 33.79
CA TRP A 188 11.56 -28.27 33.63
C TRP A 188 10.10 -28.51 33.24
N LEU A 189 9.78 -29.66 32.64
CA LEU A 189 8.39 -30.05 32.38
C LEU A 189 7.61 -30.26 33.68
N LEU A 190 8.25 -30.81 34.72
CA LEU A 190 7.64 -30.93 36.05
C LEU A 190 7.40 -29.57 36.69
N ALA A 191 8.29 -28.60 36.46
CA ALA A 191 8.09 -27.23 36.95
C ALA A 191 6.86 -26.56 36.30
N LEU A 192 6.58 -26.83 35.02
CA LEU A 192 5.35 -26.33 34.37
C LEU A 192 4.08 -26.89 35.02
N LEU A 193 4.12 -28.16 35.45
CA LEU A 193 3.02 -28.82 36.15
C LEU A 193 2.86 -28.30 37.59
N GLU A 194 3.95 -28.20 38.34
CA GLU A 194 3.94 -27.68 39.72
C GLU A 194 3.46 -26.22 39.80
N GLU A 195 3.74 -25.42 38.76
CA GLU A 195 3.28 -24.03 38.64
C GLU A 195 1.87 -23.90 38.06
N GLY A 196 1.24 -25.01 37.65
CA GLY A 196 -0.10 -25.01 37.05
C GLY A 196 -0.18 -24.31 35.69
N ARG A 197 0.93 -24.22 34.95
CA ARG A 197 0.97 -23.64 33.59
C ARG A 197 0.47 -24.60 32.52
N VAL A 198 0.51 -25.89 32.81
CA VAL A 198 0.01 -26.99 31.97
C VAL A 198 -0.61 -28.05 32.88
N GLU A 199 -1.55 -28.82 32.37
CA GLU A 199 -2.11 -29.96 33.10
C GLU A 199 -1.26 -31.23 32.92
N GLU A 200 -1.46 -32.25 33.77
CA GLU A 200 -0.77 -33.54 33.60
C GLU A 200 -1.13 -34.19 32.25
N SER A 201 -2.37 -33.97 31.80
CA SER A 201 -2.88 -34.42 30.49
C SER A 201 -2.10 -33.81 29.32
N ASP A 202 -1.69 -32.54 29.42
CA ASP A 202 -0.91 -31.84 28.38
C ASP A 202 0.51 -32.38 28.24
N LEU A 203 1.06 -32.97 29.30
CA LEU A 203 2.40 -33.56 29.31
C LEU A 203 2.44 -34.98 28.74
N ARG A 204 1.31 -35.52 28.27
CA ARG A 204 1.23 -36.81 27.59
C ARG A 204 0.88 -36.63 26.12
N ASP A 205 1.47 -37.44 25.25
CA ASP A 205 1.05 -37.52 23.86
C ASP A 205 -0.29 -38.27 23.71
N GLY A 206 -0.83 -38.27 22.51
CA GLY A 206 -2.09 -38.94 22.18
C GLY A 206 -2.03 -40.47 22.31
N TRP A 207 -0.84 -41.06 22.53
CA TRP A 207 -0.63 -42.48 22.85
C TRP A 207 -0.34 -42.71 24.34
N GLY A 208 -0.56 -41.70 25.19
CA GLY A 208 -0.44 -41.76 26.65
C GLY A 208 1.00 -41.69 27.18
N THR A 209 1.98 -41.48 26.31
CA THR A 209 3.41 -41.43 26.66
C THR A 209 3.81 -40.01 27.06
N PRO A 210 4.60 -39.81 28.13
CA PRO A 210 5.03 -38.47 28.49
C PRO A 210 5.88 -37.80 27.40
N LEU A 211 5.66 -36.51 27.18
CA LEU A 211 6.52 -35.65 26.37
C LEU A 211 7.89 -35.53 27.04
N ALA A 212 8.95 -35.43 26.23
CA ALA A 212 10.32 -35.37 26.74
C ALA A 212 11.08 -34.17 26.17
N LEU A 213 11.94 -33.56 26.99
CA LEU A 213 12.97 -32.63 26.53
C LEU A 213 14.27 -33.39 26.31
N VAL A 214 14.67 -33.53 25.05
CA VAL A 214 15.84 -34.34 24.65
C VAL A 214 16.99 -33.41 24.24
N PRO A 215 18.23 -33.65 24.73
CA PRO A 215 19.39 -32.87 24.31
C PRO A 215 19.73 -33.15 22.85
N MET A 216 19.86 -32.09 22.05
CA MET A 216 20.16 -32.16 20.61
C MET A 216 21.19 -31.11 20.23
N ARG A 217 22.21 -31.50 19.45
CA ARG A 217 23.23 -30.56 18.95
C ARG A 217 22.64 -29.48 18.05
N GLN A 218 21.58 -29.82 17.32
CA GLN A 218 20.82 -28.92 16.47
C GLN A 218 19.35 -29.37 16.51
N PRO A 219 18.42 -28.52 16.98
CA PRO A 219 17.01 -28.87 17.02
C PRO A 219 16.47 -29.01 15.59
N ARG A 220 15.61 -30.02 15.37
CA ARG A 220 14.93 -30.27 14.09
C ARG A 220 13.86 -29.19 13.87
N PHE A 221 13.18 -28.75 14.93
CA PHE A 221 12.31 -27.57 14.90
C PHE A 221 13.05 -26.29 15.29
N ALA A 222 13.50 -25.52 14.29
CA ALA A 222 14.26 -24.28 14.55
C ALA A 222 13.39 -23.04 14.78
N LEU A 223 12.10 -23.07 14.38
CA LEU A 223 11.18 -21.93 14.43
C LEU A 223 10.82 -21.53 15.86
N PHE A 224 10.67 -22.50 16.76
CA PHE A 224 10.44 -22.29 18.20
C PHE A 224 11.31 -23.25 19.00
N VAL A 225 12.56 -22.86 19.26
CA VAL A 225 13.45 -23.59 20.18
C VAL A 225 13.29 -22.98 21.56
N PRO A 226 12.47 -23.57 22.47
CA PRO A 226 12.22 -22.96 23.76
C PRO A 226 13.49 -22.92 24.62
N VAL A 227 14.35 -23.94 24.50
CA VAL A 227 15.61 -24.06 25.23
C VAL A 227 16.73 -24.45 24.26
N THR A 228 17.75 -23.59 24.11
CA THR A 228 18.86 -23.85 23.17
C THR A 228 19.56 -25.17 23.47
N GLY A 229 19.68 -26.06 22.48
CA GLY A 229 20.33 -27.37 22.64
C GLY A 229 19.42 -28.48 23.16
N PHE A 230 18.13 -28.21 23.32
CA PHE A 230 17.10 -29.20 23.65
C PHE A 230 15.92 -29.07 22.69
N GLU A 231 15.25 -30.19 22.46
CA GLU A 231 14.04 -30.27 21.64
C GLU A 231 12.92 -30.95 22.44
N LEU A 232 11.71 -30.39 22.39
CA LEU A 232 10.53 -31.05 22.94
C LEU A 232 10.03 -32.07 21.93
N VAL A 233 9.88 -33.33 22.36
CA VAL A 233 9.48 -34.44 21.50
C VAL A 233 8.39 -35.28 22.17
N ALA A 234 7.48 -35.79 21.37
CA ALA A 234 6.56 -36.86 21.72
C ALA A 234 7.07 -38.18 21.12
N ALA A 235 6.94 -39.29 21.84
CA ALA A 235 7.43 -40.59 21.40
C ALA A 235 6.65 -41.16 20.20
N GLY A 236 5.36 -40.82 20.09
CA GLY A 236 4.55 -41.28 18.98
C GLY A 236 4.06 -42.74 19.14
N PRO A 237 3.65 -43.39 18.05
CA PRO A 237 2.91 -44.68 18.10
C PRO A 237 3.70 -45.87 18.66
N ASP A 238 5.03 -45.88 18.52
CA ASP A 238 5.89 -46.93 19.06
C ASP A 238 6.19 -46.74 20.56
N GLN A 239 5.83 -45.59 21.13
CA GLN A 239 6.02 -45.17 22.52
C GLN A 239 7.50 -45.12 22.94
N ALA A 240 8.43 -45.02 21.99
CA ALA A 240 9.86 -44.93 22.24
C ALA A 240 10.43 -43.62 21.68
N VAL A 241 10.95 -42.76 22.55
CA VAL A 241 11.61 -41.52 22.13
C VAL A 241 12.93 -41.82 21.42
N GLY A 242 13.21 -41.08 20.35
CA GLY A 242 14.44 -41.18 19.56
C GLY A 242 14.31 -42.10 18.35
N THR A 243 13.08 -42.50 18.00
CA THR A 243 12.80 -43.27 16.79
C THR A 243 12.37 -42.33 15.66
N ARG A 244 12.05 -42.90 14.50
CA ARG A 244 11.55 -42.13 13.36
C ARG A 244 10.14 -41.59 13.60
N ASP A 245 9.42 -42.19 14.55
CA ASP A 245 8.01 -41.93 14.80
C ASP A 245 7.80 -40.78 15.80
N ASP A 246 8.89 -40.19 16.33
CA ASP A 246 8.86 -39.02 17.19
C ASP A 246 8.15 -37.82 16.53
N LEU A 247 7.20 -37.21 17.24
CA LEU A 247 6.59 -35.94 16.83
C LEU A 247 7.28 -34.78 17.54
N TRP A 248 7.78 -33.82 16.76
CA TRP A 248 8.53 -32.67 17.25
C TRP A 248 8.08 -31.34 16.62
N ASP A 249 7.40 -31.37 15.47
CA ASP A 249 6.93 -30.20 14.74
C ASP A 249 5.42 -30.01 14.94
N PRO A 250 4.97 -29.02 15.75
CA PRO A 250 3.54 -28.74 15.89
C PRO A 250 2.93 -28.10 14.65
N LEU A 251 3.72 -27.65 13.68
CA LEU A 251 3.26 -27.05 12.41
C LEU A 251 3.21 -28.09 11.28
N ALA A 252 3.62 -29.33 11.56
CA ALA A 252 3.52 -30.42 10.61
C ALA A 252 2.06 -30.78 10.38
N ARG A 253 1.79 -31.11 9.12
CA ARG A 253 0.51 -31.66 8.70
C ARG A 253 0.35 -33.06 9.29
N VAL A 254 -0.77 -33.31 9.94
CA VAL A 254 -1.11 -34.62 10.49
C VAL A 254 -2.02 -35.39 9.54
N LEU A 255 -3.05 -34.71 9.00
CA LEU A 255 -4.00 -35.35 8.09
C LEU A 255 -3.66 -35.06 6.62
N PRO A 256 -3.77 -36.07 5.73
CA PRO A 256 -3.64 -35.84 4.30
C PRO A 256 -4.72 -34.86 3.82
N SER A 257 -4.32 -33.82 3.08
CA SER A 257 -5.25 -32.83 2.53
C SER A 257 -6.26 -33.49 1.59
N GLY A 258 -7.50 -32.98 1.58
CA GLY A 258 -8.61 -33.52 0.78
C GLY A 258 -9.19 -34.84 1.28
N GLY A 259 -8.70 -35.35 2.42
CA GLY A 259 -9.38 -36.42 3.17
C GLY A 259 -10.69 -35.91 3.77
N LEU A 260 -11.68 -36.78 3.88
CA LEU A 260 -12.96 -36.45 4.52
C LEU A 260 -12.76 -36.08 6.00
N TYR A 261 -11.79 -36.69 6.68
CA TYR A 261 -11.42 -36.29 8.04
C TYR A 261 -10.79 -34.89 8.04
N ALA A 262 -9.83 -34.63 7.14
CA ALA A 262 -9.16 -33.33 7.04
C ALA A 262 -10.12 -32.17 6.69
N GLU A 263 -11.09 -32.41 5.80
CA GLU A 263 -12.15 -31.48 5.43
C GLU A 263 -13.10 -31.20 6.60
N ALA A 264 -13.45 -32.23 7.38
CA ALA A 264 -14.40 -32.11 8.48
C ALA A 264 -13.85 -31.28 9.65
N VAL A 265 -12.54 -31.36 9.93
CA VAL A 265 -11.91 -30.64 11.05
C VAL A 265 -11.16 -29.37 10.63
N ASP A 266 -11.27 -28.96 9.36
CA ASP A 266 -10.57 -27.80 8.79
C ASP A 266 -9.04 -27.82 9.00
N GLU A 267 -8.41 -28.97 8.76
CA GLU A 267 -6.94 -29.12 8.89
C GLU A 267 -6.17 -28.13 7.99
N ASP A 268 -6.69 -27.89 6.78
CA ASP A 268 -6.05 -26.98 5.82
C ASP A 268 -6.15 -25.51 6.27
N GLY A 269 -7.30 -25.10 6.82
CA GLY A 269 -7.47 -23.76 7.40
C GLY A 269 -6.64 -23.54 8.66
N LEU A 270 -6.51 -24.56 9.52
CA LEU A 270 -5.63 -24.51 10.70
C LEU A 270 -4.15 -24.32 10.30
N LEU A 271 -3.65 -25.12 9.35
CA LEU A 271 -2.26 -25.01 8.89
C LEU A 271 -1.98 -23.68 8.18
N LEU A 272 -2.96 -23.09 7.47
CA LEU A 272 -2.82 -21.76 6.88
C LEU A 272 -2.71 -20.67 7.95
N ARG A 273 -3.53 -20.73 9.01
CA ARG A 273 -3.45 -19.81 10.15
C ARG A 273 -2.09 -19.92 10.85
N LEU A 274 -1.65 -21.14 11.16
CA LEU A 274 -0.37 -21.40 11.81
C LEU A 274 0.84 -20.98 10.96
N ARG A 275 0.78 -21.15 9.62
CA ARG A 275 1.82 -20.65 8.70
C ARG A 275 1.83 -19.13 8.59
N GLY A 276 0.66 -18.48 8.61
CA GLY A 276 0.55 -17.02 8.63
C GLY A 276 1.30 -16.40 9.81
N VAL A 277 1.20 -17.02 10.99
CA VAL A 277 1.96 -16.62 12.20
C VAL A 277 3.47 -16.78 12.00
N SER A 278 3.93 -17.90 11.41
CA SER A 278 5.36 -18.13 11.17
C SER A 278 6.00 -17.10 10.21
N LEU A 279 5.21 -16.55 9.28
CA LEU A 279 5.63 -15.51 8.33
C LEU A 279 5.57 -14.10 8.93
N ALA A 280 4.78 -13.89 10.00
CA ALA A 280 4.55 -12.59 10.61
C ALA A 280 5.46 -12.27 11.81
N HIS A 281 6.29 -13.22 12.28
CA HIS A 281 7.03 -13.12 13.55
C HIS A 281 6.14 -12.66 14.73
N ALA A 282 4.98 -13.29 14.87
CA ALA A 282 3.99 -12.98 15.89
C ALA A 282 4.46 -13.28 17.33
N THR A 283 3.89 -12.58 18.31
CA THR A 283 4.05 -12.83 19.74
C THR A 283 3.31 -14.10 20.20
N MET A 284 3.77 -14.74 21.28
CA MET A 284 3.20 -15.99 21.87
C MET A 284 1.68 -15.96 22.10
N ALA A 285 1.08 -14.77 22.22
CA ALA A 285 -0.35 -14.51 22.37
C ALA A 285 -1.23 -14.92 21.21
N GLU A 286 -0.75 -14.63 20.01
CA GLU A 286 -1.47 -14.88 18.77
C GLU A 286 -1.51 -16.40 18.49
N LEU A 287 -0.50 -17.14 18.99
CA LEU A 287 -0.46 -18.60 18.90
C LEU A 287 -1.43 -19.29 19.87
N ALA A 288 -1.53 -18.82 21.12
CA ALA A 288 -2.44 -19.38 22.10
C ALA A 288 -3.92 -19.18 21.70
N THR A 289 -4.26 -17.97 21.22
CA THR A 289 -5.62 -17.62 20.76
C THR A 289 -6.10 -18.42 19.56
N ILE A 290 -5.21 -18.80 18.62
CA ILE A 290 -5.58 -19.64 17.47
C ILE A 290 -6.04 -21.03 17.91
N TYR A 291 -5.47 -21.56 19.01
CA TYR A 291 -5.75 -22.92 19.48
C TYR A 291 -6.92 -22.99 20.47
N GLU A 292 -7.04 -22.00 21.38
CA GLU A 292 -8.18 -21.92 22.31
C GLU A 292 -9.53 -21.78 21.58
N ALA A 293 -9.55 -21.08 20.44
CA ALA A 293 -10.72 -20.97 19.57
C ALA A 293 -11.17 -22.30 18.92
N GLU A 294 -10.30 -23.32 18.90
CA GLU A 294 -10.63 -24.65 18.38
C GLU A 294 -11.28 -25.53 19.46
N ALA A 295 -10.92 -25.34 20.74
CA ALA A 295 -11.36 -26.15 21.88
C ALA A 295 -12.71 -25.70 22.49
N SER A 296 -13.03 -24.40 22.47
CA SER A 296 -14.21 -23.84 23.17
C SER A 296 -15.56 -24.01 22.46
N ASN A 297 -15.64 -24.72 21.33
CA ASN A 297 -16.88 -24.93 20.57
C ASN A 297 -17.63 -26.23 20.94
N GLY A 298 -17.26 -26.89 22.04
CA GLY A 298 -17.87 -28.13 22.53
C GLY A 298 -18.74 -27.93 23.76
N GLY A 299 -19.97 -28.47 23.73
CA GLY A 299 -20.68 -28.86 24.96
C GLY A 299 -21.83 -27.96 25.46
N THR A 300 -23.05 -28.36 25.11
CA THR A 300 -24.23 -28.44 26.02
C THR A 300 -24.87 -27.14 26.58
N SER A 301 -25.67 -26.46 25.75
CA SER A 301 -27.09 -26.19 26.06
C SER A 301 -27.79 -25.62 24.83
N ALA A 302 -28.55 -26.49 24.15
CA ALA A 302 -29.62 -26.03 23.30
C ALA A 302 -30.78 -25.55 24.19
N THR A 303 -31.29 -24.36 23.85
CA THR A 303 -32.56 -23.72 24.26
C THR A 303 -32.54 -22.70 25.41
N SER A 304 -32.92 -21.48 25.00
CA SER A 304 -33.57 -20.38 25.73
C SER A 304 -32.79 -19.69 26.84
N LEU A 305 -31.90 -18.78 26.45
CA LEU A 305 -31.54 -17.62 27.28
C LEU A 305 -31.62 -16.33 26.44
N ALA A 306 -32.77 -15.65 26.59
CA ALA A 306 -32.78 -14.20 26.57
C ALA A 306 -32.04 -13.70 27.81
N GLY A 307 -31.18 -12.70 27.62
CA GLY A 307 -30.53 -11.98 28.70
C GLY A 307 -29.09 -11.64 28.36
N TRP A 308 -28.89 -10.43 27.84
CA TRP A 308 -27.63 -9.80 27.48
C TRP A 308 -26.62 -9.59 28.63
N ASP A 309 -26.73 -10.25 29.80
CA ASP A 309 -26.02 -9.81 31.02
C ASP A 309 -25.19 -10.84 31.85
N ASP A 310 -25.11 -12.15 31.55
CA ASP A 310 -24.34 -13.08 32.42
C ASP A 310 -23.23 -13.93 31.73
N VAL A 311 -22.01 -13.34 31.67
CA VAL A 311 -20.66 -13.87 32.07
C VAL A 311 -20.03 -15.08 31.32
N PRO A 312 -18.67 -15.27 31.12
CA PRO A 312 -17.47 -14.47 31.50
C PRO A 312 -16.54 -14.05 30.33
N THR A 313 -15.81 -12.95 30.58
CA THR A 313 -14.64 -12.42 29.84
C THR A 313 -13.39 -13.33 29.91
N PRO A 314 -12.56 -13.41 28.85
CA PRO A 314 -11.16 -13.78 28.98
C PRO A 314 -10.28 -12.57 29.38
N PRO A 315 -9.35 -12.73 30.34
CA PRO A 315 -8.38 -11.73 30.79
C PRO A 315 -7.29 -11.52 29.73
N THR A 316 -7.06 -10.28 29.28
CA THR A 316 -5.97 -9.36 29.67
C THR A 316 -4.53 -9.91 29.60
N THR A 317 -3.77 -9.35 28.63
CA THR A 317 -2.30 -9.26 28.50
C THR A 317 -1.51 -10.42 27.89
N LEU A 318 -0.89 -10.13 26.74
CA LEU A 318 0.48 -10.53 26.42
C LEU A 318 1.28 -9.31 25.91
N PRO A 319 2.61 -9.33 26.03
CA PRO A 319 3.39 -8.17 26.42
C PRO A 319 3.90 -7.38 25.21
N LEU A 320 3.54 -6.10 25.15
CA LEU A 320 4.23 -5.11 24.34
C LEU A 320 5.57 -4.79 24.99
N ASP A 321 6.66 -5.22 24.37
CA ASP A 321 8.03 -4.88 24.76
C ASP A 321 8.24 -3.36 24.57
N ALA A 322 8.06 -2.63 25.67
CA ALA A 322 8.16 -1.19 25.74
C ALA A 322 9.63 -0.76 25.76
N ARG A 323 10.27 -0.72 24.59
CA ARG A 323 11.45 0.15 24.38
C ARG A 323 11.05 1.42 23.65
N LEU A 324 10.21 2.20 24.30
CA LEU A 324 10.17 3.64 24.13
C LEU A 324 10.75 4.23 25.41
N GLU A 325 12.01 4.64 25.35
CA GLU A 325 12.63 5.45 26.41
C GLU A 325 11.85 6.77 26.55
N ALA A 326 10.82 6.76 27.38
CA ALA A 326 10.16 7.97 27.85
C ALA A 326 10.85 8.40 29.14
N ARG A 327 11.84 9.28 29.01
CA ARG A 327 12.35 10.04 30.16
C ARG A 327 11.25 11.03 30.59
N HIS A 328 10.72 10.81 31.79
CA HIS A 328 9.79 11.65 32.58
C HIS A 328 8.28 11.26 32.56
N THR A 329 7.90 10.54 33.63
CA THR A 329 6.67 10.53 34.48
C THR A 329 5.35 11.04 33.88
N TYR A 330 4.22 10.31 33.80
CA TYR A 330 3.74 9.02 34.31
C TYR A 330 2.90 8.36 33.18
N ALA A 331 2.97 7.04 33.01
CA ALA A 331 2.12 6.29 32.07
C ALA A 331 1.60 5.01 32.75
N GLY A 332 0.28 4.84 32.79
CA GLY A 332 -0.39 3.60 33.19
C GLY A 332 -1.13 3.00 31.99
N LEU A 333 -0.99 1.69 31.79
CA LEU A 333 -1.69 0.91 30.76
C LEU A 333 -3.10 0.60 31.27
N LEU A 334 -4.16 0.96 30.51
CA LEU A 334 -5.54 0.57 30.83
C LEU A 334 -5.93 -0.64 29.97
N LEU A 335 -6.29 -1.74 30.65
CA LEU A 335 -6.73 -2.99 30.04
C LEU A 335 -8.26 -3.10 30.06
N PRO A 336 -8.91 -3.73 29.06
CA PRO A 336 -10.34 -4.02 29.12
C PRO A 336 -10.61 -5.06 30.22
N GLY A 337 -11.41 -4.70 31.24
CA GLY A 337 -11.85 -5.61 32.30
C GLY A 337 -11.25 -5.37 33.70
N ALA A 338 -10.31 -4.45 33.85
CA ALA A 338 -9.88 -4.01 35.18
C ALA A 338 -10.83 -2.92 35.69
N SER A 339 -11.44 -3.11 36.87
CA SER A 339 -12.11 -2.03 37.58
C SER A 339 -11.07 -0.96 37.91
N LEU A 340 -11.30 0.26 37.43
CA LEU A 340 -10.47 1.44 37.62
C LEU A 340 -10.08 1.63 39.10
N ASP A 341 -8.78 1.56 39.39
CA ASP A 341 -8.20 2.66 40.16
C ASP A 341 -8.18 3.86 39.19
N THR A 342 -9.10 4.79 39.41
CA THR A 342 -9.20 6.04 38.66
C THR A 342 -7.84 6.74 38.72
N LEU A 343 -7.16 6.87 37.58
CA LEU A 343 -5.90 7.59 37.54
C LEU A 343 -6.20 9.09 37.67
N GLU A 344 -6.13 9.61 38.89
CA GLU A 344 -6.30 11.04 39.15
C GLU A 344 -5.20 11.81 38.41
N LEU A 345 -5.56 12.37 37.24
CA LEU A 345 -4.66 13.25 36.51
C LEU A 345 -4.56 14.57 37.27
N PRO A 346 -3.34 15.06 37.57
CA PRO A 346 -3.18 16.29 38.32
C PRO A 346 -3.84 17.44 37.56
N SER A 347 -4.57 18.29 38.28
CA SER A 347 -5.29 19.46 37.74
C SER A 347 -4.37 20.52 37.11
N THR A 348 -3.06 20.36 37.26
CA THR A 348 -2.03 21.16 36.58
C THR A 348 -1.85 20.75 35.11
N PRO A 349 -1.84 21.70 34.15
CA PRO A 349 -1.67 21.41 32.73
C PRO A 349 -0.32 20.72 32.42
N ALA A 350 -0.35 19.45 32.01
CA ALA A 350 0.81 18.72 31.48
C ALA A 350 0.54 18.21 30.05
N ARG A 351 1.58 17.70 29.37
CA ARG A 351 1.46 17.08 28.05
C ARG A 351 1.25 15.59 28.22
N TYR A 352 0.09 15.10 27.81
CA TYR A 352 -0.22 13.67 27.82
C TYR A 352 -0.21 13.07 26.41
N ARG A 353 0.17 11.80 26.31
CA ARG A 353 0.04 10.96 25.11
C ARG A 353 -1.13 10.00 25.37
N VAL A 354 -2.17 10.10 24.55
CA VAL A 354 -3.37 9.27 24.66
C VAL A 354 -3.45 8.33 23.46
N VAL A 355 -3.60 7.04 23.74
CA VAL A 355 -3.84 6.00 22.74
C VAL A 355 -5.16 5.33 23.10
N LEU A 356 -6.11 5.35 22.18
CA LEU A 356 -7.38 4.62 22.32
C LEU A 356 -7.24 3.25 21.69
N TYR A 357 -7.72 2.24 22.38
CA TYR A 357 -7.78 0.87 21.90
C TYR A 357 -9.23 0.43 21.72
N ASP A 358 -9.50 -0.34 20.67
CA ASP A 358 -10.71 -1.15 20.50
C ASP A 358 -10.24 -2.61 20.55
N GLY A 359 -10.50 -3.27 21.69
CA GLY A 359 -9.79 -4.50 22.06
C GLY A 359 -8.28 -4.23 22.24
N GLU A 360 -7.44 -4.94 21.49
CA GLU A 360 -5.98 -4.73 21.48
C GLU A 360 -5.51 -3.81 20.34
N THR A 361 -6.42 -3.35 19.48
CA THR A 361 -6.04 -2.56 18.31
C THR A 361 -6.09 -1.07 18.64
N PRO A 362 -4.98 -0.31 18.48
CA PRO A 362 -5.02 1.14 18.69
C PRO A 362 -5.86 1.81 17.58
N VAL A 363 -7.02 2.36 17.95
CA VAL A 363 -7.99 2.97 17.02
C VAL A 363 -7.83 4.49 16.88
N ALA A 364 -7.16 5.15 17.82
CA ALA A 364 -6.81 6.57 17.72
C ALA A 364 -5.56 6.93 18.54
N TYR A 365 -4.85 7.96 18.08
CA TYR A 365 -3.59 8.41 18.64
C TYR A 365 -3.57 9.93 18.75
N ARG A 366 -3.31 10.47 19.95
CA ARG A 366 -3.10 11.91 20.14
C ARG A 366 -1.93 12.17 21.08
N SER A 367 -0.92 12.85 20.55
CA SER A 367 0.12 13.49 21.38
C SER A 367 -0.31 14.93 21.62
N HIS A 368 -0.15 15.44 22.85
CA HIS A 368 -0.47 16.81 23.27
C HIS A 368 -1.94 17.03 23.65
N VAL A 369 -2.39 16.35 24.71
CA VAL A 369 -3.54 16.85 25.48
C VAL A 369 -3.02 17.94 26.42
N ARG A 370 -3.56 19.16 26.32
CA ARG A 370 -3.35 20.25 27.28
C ARG A 370 -4.38 20.05 28.39
N GLY A 371 -3.94 19.95 29.65
CA GLY A 371 -4.80 19.67 30.80
C GLY A 371 -6.10 20.48 30.81
N GLY A 372 -7.18 19.76 30.57
CA GLY A 372 -8.59 20.13 30.73
C GLY A 372 -9.33 18.85 31.13
N ALA A 373 -10.59 18.94 31.56
CA ALA A 373 -11.30 17.74 32.05
C ALA A 373 -11.68 16.75 30.93
N ALA A 374 -11.49 17.10 29.66
CA ALA A 374 -11.68 16.18 28.53
C ALA A 374 -10.79 16.51 27.32
N ALA A 375 -10.69 15.58 26.36
CA ALA A 375 -10.11 15.84 25.04
C ALA A 375 -10.79 15.04 23.94
N PHE A 376 -11.03 15.66 22.78
CA PHE A 376 -11.44 14.93 21.58
C PHE A 376 -10.34 13.97 21.09
N VAL A 377 -10.72 12.74 20.77
CA VAL A 377 -9.83 11.65 20.33
C VAL A 377 -10.48 10.96 19.12
N GLY A 378 -10.53 11.72 18.03
CA GLY A 378 -11.02 11.28 16.73
C GLY A 378 -10.53 12.21 15.63
N GLU A 379 -10.63 11.77 14.39
CA GLU A 379 -10.33 12.60 13.23
C GLU A 379 -11.62 13.09 12.60
N LEU A 380 -11.75 14.41 12.46
CA LEU A 380 -12.83 14.99 11.68
C LEU A 380 -12.56 14.81 10.18
N PRO A 381 -13.61 14.60 9.36
CA PRO A 381 -13.46 14.56 7.91
C PRO A 381 -12.81 15.85 7.38
N ARG A 382 -11.70 15.71 6.66
CA ARG A 382 -11.07 16.84 5.93
C ARG A 382 -11.78 17.15 4.61
N ARG A 383 -12.67 16.26 4.17
CA ARG A 383 -13.45 16.40 2.94
C ARG A 383 -14.91 16.11 3.26
N LEU A 384 -15.78 17.09 3.02
CA LEU A 384 -17.21 17.02 3.30
C LEU A 384 -18.01 17.26 2.01
N PRO A 385 -19.04 16.46 1.72
CA PRO A 385 -19.89 16.69 0.57
C PRO A 385 -20.95 17.75 0.87
N GLU A 386 -21.63 18.19 -0.19
CA GLU A 386 -22.84 19.00 -0.09
C GLU A 386 -24.06 18.18 0.34
N THR A 387 -23.92 16.86 0.50
CA THR A 387 -24.92 16.02 1.16
C THR A 387 -24.60 15.91 2.65
N ALA A 388 -25.63 15.77 3.49
CA ALA A 388 -25.44 15.63 4.92
C ALA A 388 -24.78 14.28 5.26
N LEU A 389 -23.74 14.32 6.11
CA LEU A 389 -23.07 13.14 6.67
C LEU A 389 -23.15 13.16 8.19
N ARG A 390 -23.31 11.99 8.80
CA ARG A 390 -23.22 11.83 10.27
C ARG A 390 -21.77 11.59 10.69
N VAL A 391 -21.22 12.49 11.49
CA VAL A 391 -19.86 12.45 12.00
C VAL A 391 -19.90 12.11 13.48
N ALA A 392 -19.09 11.14 13.90
CA ALA A 392 -18.87 10.84 15.31
C ALA A 392 -17.78 11.77 15.87
N LEU A 393 -18.03 12.32 17.06
CA LEU A 393 -17.15 13.22 17.80
C LEU A 393 -16.71 12.55 19.11
N PRO A 394 -15.82 11.54 19.04
CA PRO A 394 -15.34 10.85 20.24
C PRO A 394 -14.44 11.76 21.08
N PHE A 395 -14.63 11.70 22.39
CA PHE A 395 -13.81 12.40 23.38
C PHE A 395 -13.58 11.50 24.60
N VAL A 396 -12.44 11.68 25.27
CA VAL A 396 -12.14 11.03 26.54
C VAL A 396 -12.27 12.05 27.65
N ALA A 397 -12.96 11.68 28.72
CA ALA A 397 -13.03 12.44 29.95
C ALA A 397 -11.86 12.04 30.88
N PHE A 398 -11.24 13.03 31.52
CA PHE A 398 -10.15 12.85 32.48
C PHE A 398 -10.61 13.04 33.94
N GLY A 399 -11.87 13.46 34.12
CA GLY A 399 -12.58 13.53 35.39
C GLY A 399 -14.06 13.29 35.14
N ASP A 400 -14.86 13.16 36.19
CA ASP A 400 -16.31 13.00 36.05
C ASP A 400 -16.93 14.29 35.53
N LEU A 401 -17.68 14.17 34.44
CA LEU A 401 -18.30 15.28 33.74
C LEU A 401 -19.80 15.07 33.67
N GLU A 402 -20.57 16.07 34.13
CA GLU A 402 -22.03 16.07 34.11
C GLU A 402 -22.59 17.29 33.38
N GLY A 403 -23.81 17.15 32.87
CA GLY A 403 -24.49 18.21 32.13
C GLY A 403 -23.78 18.58 30.84
N LEU A 404 -23.13 17.61 30.20
CA LEU A 404 -22.34 17.83 28.99
C LEU A 404 -23.21 18.25 27.80
N ARG A 405 -22.70 19.21 27.03
CA ARG A 405 -23.23 19.61 25.73
C ARG A 405 -22.09 19.88 24.76
N VAL A 406 -22.31 19.60 23.48
CA VAL A 406 -21.37 19.94 22.41
C VAL A 406 -21.91 21.09 21.58
N GLU A 407 -21.08 22.12 21.40
CA GLU A 407 -21.32 23.21 20.47
C GLU A 407 -20.37 23.05 19.28
N VAL A 408 -20.93 23.14 18.06
CA VAL A 408 -20.14 23.08 16.82
C VAL A 408 -20.37 24.37 16.04
N GLU A 409 -19.30 25.15 15.90
CA GLU A 409 -19.25 26.32 15.02
C GLU A 409 -18.57 25.91 13.72
N ALA A 410 -19.17 26.21 12.57
CA ALA A 410 -18.58 25.90 11.28
C ALA A 410 -18.69 27.09 10.30
N GLU A 411 -17.58 27.38 9.64
CA GLU A 411 -17.51 28.25 8.48
C GLU A 411 -17.54 27.37 7.22
N GLY A 412 -18.47 27.65 6.30
CA GLY A 412 -18.63 26.85 5.07
C GLY A 412 -19.31 25.50 5.28
N ALA A 413 -19.96 25.26 6.41
CA ALA A 413 -20.80 24.07 6.62
C ALA A 413 -22.02 24.36 7.51
N GLU A 414 -23.11 23.67 7.24
CA GLU A 414 -24.26 23.56 8.13
C GLU A 414 -24.05 22.36 9.06
N VAL A 415 -24.21 22.57 10.36
CA VAL A 415 -24.03 21.53 11.38
C VAL A 415 -25.27 21.44 12.26
N ARG A 416 -25.75 20.21 12.47
CA ARG A 416 -26.80 19.88 13.45
C ARG A 416 -26.26 18.83 14.42
N VAL A 417 -26.07 19.21 15.67
CA VAL A 417 -25.73 18.26 16.75
C VAL A 417 -26.98 17.42 17.03
N LEU A 418 -26.81 16.09 17.08
CA LEU A 418 -27.90 15.14 17.25
C LEU A 418 -28.03 14.74 18.72
N GLU A 419 -27.30 13.71 19.12
CA GLU A 419 -27.35 13.12 20.46
C GLU A 419 -25.93 12.82 20.97
N GLY A 420 -25.78 12.79 22.29
CA GLY A 420 -24.55 12.40 22.95
C GLY A 420 -24.75 12.25 24.46
N PRO A 421 -23.71 11.82 25.19
CA PRO A 421 -23.81 11.52 26.60
C PRO A 421 -23.97 12.80 27.43
N GLY A 422 -25.02 12.83 28.27
CA GLY A 422 -25.24 13.92 29.23
C GLY A 422 -24.24 13.91 30.40
N SER A 423 -23.61 12.77 30.66
CA SER A 423 -22.49 12.63 31.60
C SER A 423 -21.51 11.56 31.11
N VAL A 424 -20.24 11.71 31.46
CA VAL A 424 -19.17 10.74 31.17
C VAL A 424 -18.25 10.66 32.38
N GLY A 425 -18.03 9.45 32.88
CA GLY A 425 -17.11 9.20 33.99
C GLY A 425 -15.64 9.34 33.60
N ALA A 426 -14.79 9.59 34.58
CA ALA A 426 -13.35 9.69 34.37
C ALA A 426 -12.77 8.44 33.67
N GLY A 427 -11.93 8.66 32.66
CA GLY A 427 -11.30 7.59 31.87
C GLY A 427 -12.21 6.95 30.80
N LEU A 428 -13.49 7.32 30.74
CA LEU A 428 -14.42 6.78 29.77
C LEU A 428 -14.46 7.58 28.46
N LEU A 429 -14.82 6.88 27.38
CA LEU A 429 -15.04 7.44 26.06
C LEU A 429 -16.50 7.91 25.94
N GLY A 430 -16.70 9.21 25.72
CA GLY A 430 -17.96 9.77 25.26
C GLY A 430 -17.98 9.96 23.76
N THR A 431 -19.13 9.80 23.12
CA THR A 431 -19.29 10.07 21.67
C THR A 431 -20.52 10.92 21.42
N TRP A 432 -20.33 12.08 20.80
CA TRP A 432 -21.43 12.86 20.23
C TRP A 432 -21.61 12.57 18.75
N GLN A 433 -22.83 12.65 18.26
CA GLN A 433 -23.11 12.62 16.82
C GLN A 433 -23.49 14.02 16.33
N ALA A 434 -22.93 14.40 15.19
CA ALA A 434 -23.30 15.61 14.48
C ALA A 434 -23.57 15.29 13.01
N GLU A 435 -24.62 15.88 12.45
CA GLU A 435 -24.87 15.88 11.02
C GLU A 435 -24.22 17.12 10.41
N VAL A 436 -23.37 16.92 9.41
CA VAL A 436 -22.56 17.98 8.80
C VAL A 436 -22.75 17.95 7.30
N ARG A 437 -23.05 19.12 6.72
CA ARG A 437 -23.18 19.35 5.28
C ARG A 437 -22.31 20.53 4.87
N ALA A 438 -21.46 20.37 3.85
CA ALA A 438 -20.66 21.49 3.36
C ALA A 438 -21.48 22.44 2.48
N THR A 439 -21.28 23.75 2.68
CA THR A 439 -21.76 24.83 1.80
C THR A 439 -20.58 25.54 1.10
N GLY A 440 -19.36 25.32 1.57
CA GLY A 440 -18.10 25.86 1.04
C GLY A 440 -16.90 25.18 1.71
N SER A 441 -15.68 25.48 1.28
CA SER A 441 -14.50 25.06 2.04
C SER A 441 -14.31 25.99 3.24
N GLY A 442 -13.87 25.46 4.39
CA GLY A 442 -13.75 26.27 5.60
C GLY A 442 -13.21 25.51 6.81
N ALA A 443 -13.67 25.88 7.99
CA ALA A 443 -13.19 25.34 9.26
C ALA A 443 -14.35 25.00 10.19
N MET A 444 -14.15 23.94 10.99
CA MET A 444 -15.09 23.49 12.01
C MET A 444 -14.39 23.52 13.37
N ILE A 445 -15.05 24.12 14.35
CA ILE A 445 -14.63 24.22 15.74
C ILE A 445 -15.66 23.47 16.59
N VAL A 446 -15.20 22.43 17.26
CA VAL A 446 -16.02 21.62 18.18
C VAL A 446 -15.60 21.97 19.60
N ARG A 447 -16.56 22.36 20.44
CA ARG A 447 -16.37 22.65 21.87
C ARG A 447 -17.23 21.70 22.71
N LEU A 448 -16.64 21.13 23.75
CA LEU A 448 -17.35 20.38 24.77
C LEU A 448 -17.51 21.28 26.00
N LEU A 449 -18.75 21.51 26.41
CA LEU A 449 -19.12 22.38 27.52
C LEU A 449 -19.88 21.61 28.60
N ASP A 450 -19.85 22.06 29.84
CA ASP A 450 -20.76 21.60 30.91
C ASP A 450 -22.03 22.46 31.02
N ALA A 451 -22.90 22.13 31.98
CA ALA A 451 -24.14 22.84 32.25
C ALA A 451 -23.93 24.30 32.69
N ALA A 452 -22.75 24.63 33.24
CA ALA A 452 -22.38 26.00 33.60
C ALA A 452 -21.76 26.77 32.41
N GLY A 453 -21.62 26.14 31.25
CA GLY A 453 -21.02 26.72 30.04
C GLY A 453 -19.49 26.72 30.05
N ARG A 454 -18.82 25.99 30.94
CA ARG A 454 -17.37 25.90 31.01
C ARG A 454 -16.85 24.98 29.90
N GLU A 455 -15.84 25.42 29.15
CA GLU A 455 -15.21 24.63 28.10
C GLU A 455 -14.21 23.62 28.69
N HIS A 456 -14.46 22.33 28.43
CA HIS A 456 -13.62 21.22 28.87
C HIS A 456 -12.71 20.68 27.77
N ALA A 457 -13.14 20.79 26.51
CA ALA A 457 -12.34 20.39 25.36
C ALA A 457 -12.67 21.22 24.12
N ARG A 458 -11.65 21.46 23.30
CA ARG A 458 -11.79 22.11 21.98
C ARG A 458 -11.01 21.38 20.91
N HIS A 459 -11.61 21.26 19.74
CA HIS A 459 -10.98 20.71 18.55
C HIS A 459 -11.29 21.59 17.34
N THR A 460 -10.28 21.85 16.52
CA THR A 460 -10.41 22.65 15.30
C THR A 460 -9.86 21.87 14.13
N SER A 461 -10.66 21.78 13.06
CA SER A 461 -10.27 21.12 11.81
C SER A 461 -10.64 21.98 10.62
N ARG A 462 -9.82 21.94 9.58
CA ARG A 462 -10.12 22.53 8.27
C ARG A 462 -10.66 21.45 7.35
N PHE A 463 -11.62 21.80 6.52
CA PHE A 463 -12.18 20.90 5.52
C PHE A 463 -12.33 21.59 4.16
N THR A 464 -12.34 20.77 3.11
CA THR A 464 -12.68 21.21 1.76
C THR A 464 -13.98 20.56 1.30
N THR A 465 -14.74 21.25 0.46
CA THR A 465 -15.89 20.66 -0.22
C THR A 465 -15.44 19.51 -1.11
N SER A 466 -16.14 18.38 -1.05
CA SER A 466 -15.90 17.25 -1.95
C SER A 466 -16.85 17.36 -3.14
N THR A 467 -16.29 17.54 -4.32
CA THR A 467 -17.07 17.48 -5.56
C THR A 467 -17.10 16.03 -6.09
N SER A 468 -18.20 15.64 -6.72
CA SER A 468 -18.31 14.39 -7.48
C SER A 468 -17.57 14.48 -8.83
N ALA A 469 -17.29 15.69 -9.29
CA ALA A 469 -16.62 15.99 -10.55
C ALA A 469 -15.11 15.77 -10.45
N ALA A 470 -14.51 15.03 -11.40
CA ALA A 470 -13.06 14.87 -11.50
C ALA A 470 -12.42 16.18 -11.91
N THR A 471 -11.39 16.57 -11.16
CA THR A 471 -10.42 17.53 -11.64
C THR A 471 -9.74 16.94 -12.88
N ARG A 472 -9.87 17.64 -13.99
CA ARG A 472 -9.13 17.42 -15.22
C ARG A 472 -8.12 18.53 -15.35
N ASP A 473 -6.91 18.14 -15.71
CA ASP A 473 -5.85 19.07 -16.08
C ASP A 473 -5.61 18.91 -17.57
N ARG A 474 -5.51 20.04 -18.27
CA ARG A 474 -5.12 20.08 -19.68
C ARG A 474 -3.90 20.97 -19.78
N ARG A 475 -2.88 20.50 -20.49
CA ARG A 475 -1.64 21.26 -20.68
C ARG A 475 -1.28 21.25 -22.15
N THR A 476 -0.74 22.35 -22.62
CA THR A 476 -0.14 22.43 -23.94
C THR A 476 0.94 23.49 -23.93
N THR A 477 1.94 23.32 -24.78
CA THR A 477 3.08 24.21 -24.92
C THR A 477 3.26 24.55 -26.38
N ALA A 478 3.63 25.79 -26.65
CA ALA A 478 3.98 26.25 -27.96
C ALA A 478 5.14 27.24 -27.85
N VAL A 479 5.93 27.31 -28.91
CA VAL A 479 6.91 28.37 -29.09
C VAL A 479 6.37 29.26 -30.20
N ILE A 480 6.04 30.51 -29.85
CA ILE A 480 5.34 31.45 -30.73
C ILE A 480 6.37 32.37 -31.38
N ALA A 481 6.39 32.37 -32.71
CA ALA A 481 7.17 33.31 -33.52
C ALA A 481 6.28 34.45 -34.02
N THR A 482 6.88 35.61 -34.31
CA THR A 482 6.15 36.83 -34.74
C THR A 482 5.31 36.63 -36.00
N ASN A 483 5.74 35.76 -36.91
CA ASN A 483 5.04 35.43 -38.15
C ASN A 483 4.15 34.17 -38.05
N GLN A 484 4.08 33.53 -36.89
CA GLN A 484 3.35 32.29 -36.69
C GLN A 484 2.50 32.38 -35.42
N PRO A 485 1.28 32.95 -35.51
CA PRO A 485 0.38 33.05 -34.36
C PRO A 485 0.00 31.66 -33.84
N TRP A 486 -0.21 31.56 -32.54
CA TRP A 486 -0.71 30.34 -31.92
C TRP A 486 -2.17 30.49 -31.53
N THR A 487 -3.05 29.78 -32.22
CA THR A 487 -4.43 29.61 -31.79
C THR A 487 -4.47 28.59 -30.66
N LEU A 488 -4.60 29.07 -29.43
CA LEU A 488 -4.81 28.23 -28.27
C LEU A 488 -6.31 27.91 -28.18
N ASP A 489 -6.66 26.68 -28.53
CA ASP A 489 -7.94 26.10 -28.15
C ASP A 489 -7.77 25.34 -26.84
N PRO A 490 -8.36 25.82 -25.73
CA PRO A 490 -8.29 25.09 -24.48
C PRO A 490 -9.15 23.81 -24.52
N GLU A 491 -10.00 23.61 -25.54
CA GLU A 491 -11.04 22.55 -25.66
C GLU A 491 -11.58 22.11 -24.29
N ILE A 492 -11.96 23.09 -23.46
CA ILE A 492 -12.61 22.85 -22.18
C ILE A 492 -14.07 22.49 -22.52
N PRO A 493 -14.55 21.30 -22.10
CA PRO A 493 -15.93 20.90 -22.35
C PRO A 493 -16.93 21.90 -21.77
N SER A 494 -18.06 22.10 -22.45
CA SER A 494 -19.10 23.05 -22.01
C SER A 494 -19.79 22.65 -20.70
N ASP A 495 -19.71 21.38 -20.31
CA ASP A 495 -20.20 20.84 -19.04
C ASP A 495 -19.16 20.91 -17.90
N ALA A 496 -18.01 21.55 -18.12
CA ALA A 496 -16.99 21.75 -17.11
C ALA A 496 -17.37 22.86 -16.10
N THR A 497 -17.10 22.61 -14.83
CA THR A 497 -17.27 23.56 -13.72
C THR A 497 -15.92 23.89 -13.09
N ALA A 498 -15.85 24.94 -12.26
CA ALA A 498 -14.63 25.36 -11.57
C ALA A 498 -13.40 25.47 -12.51
N VAL A 499 -13.63 26.01 -13.71
CA VAL A 499 -12.63 26.16 -14.76
C VAL A 499 -11.65 27.27 -14.37
N HIS A 500 -10.37 26.95 -14.34
CA HIS A 500 -9.27 27.88 -14.18
C HIS A 500 -8.21 27.54 -15.22
N GLY A 501 -7.99 28.43 -16.19
CA GLY A 501 -6.98 28.26 -17.22
C GLY A 501 -5.92 29.34 -17.13
N GLU A 502 -4.68 28.95 -16.92
CA GLU A 502 -3.54 29.87 -16.83
C GLU A 502 -2.62 29.68 -18.03
N LEU A 503 -2.43 30.75 -18.79
CA LEU A 503 -1.34 30.89 -19.74
C LEU A 503 -0.15 31.54 -19.02
N VAL A 504 0.99 30.86 -19.06
CA VAL A 504 2.29 31.42 -18.70
C VAL A 504 3.12 31.54 -19.97
N ALA A 505 3.52 32.75 -20.31
CA ALA A 505 4.43 33.03 -21.40
C ALA A 505 5.78 33.50 -20.85
N LEU A 506 6.86 33.12 -21.52
CA LEU A 506 8.23 33.42 -21.13
C LEU A 506 8.96 34.09 -22.28
N ALA A 507 9.60 35.21 -21.96
CA ALA A 507 10.44 35.95 -22.88
C ALA A 507 11.65 35.11 -23.34
N PRO A 508 12.28 35.47 -24.47
CA PRO A 508 13.55 34.88 -24.89
C PRO A 508 14.59 34.92 -23.76
N ARG A 509 15.46 33.90 -23.67
CA ARG A 509 16.49 33.73 -22.63
C ARG A 509 15.97 33.61 -21.19
N ARG A 510 14.65 33.50 -20.98
CA ARG A 510 14.01 33.37 -19.65
C ARG A 510 13.25 32.06 -19.47
N TRP A 511 13.44 31.06 -20.33
CA TRP A 511 12.64 29.83 -20.28
C TRP A 511 12.88 29.00 -19.01
N HIS A 512 14.07 29.09 -18.40
CA HIS A 512 14.38 28.48 -17.11
C HIS A 512 13.58 29.06 -15.94
N ARG A 513 12.95 30.23 -16.12
CA ARG A 513 12.09 30.89 -15.12
C ARG A 513 10.64 30.38 -15.13
N ASP A 514 10.29 29.38 -15.94
CA ASP A 514 8.93 28.83 -15.90
C ASP A 514 8.60 28.34 -14.47
N PRO A 515 7.47 28.77 -13.86
CA PRO A 515 7.11 28.36 -12.51
C PRO A 515 6.94 26.84 -12.29
N ALA A 516 6.67 26.07 -13.34
CA ALA A 516 6.64 24.61 -13.32
C ALA A 516 8.05 24.02 -13.39
N LEU A 517 8.93 24.60 -14.22
CA LEU A 517 10.31 24.15 -14.39
C LEU A 517 11.21 24.52 -13.20
N VAL A 518 11.05 25.72 -12.63
CA VAL A 518 11.87 26.22 -11.51
C VAL A 518 11.83 25.25 -10.31
N ARG A 519 10.69 24.60 -10.05
CA ARG A 519 10.58 23.60 -8.97
C ARG A 519 11.48 22.39 -9.21
N ALA A 520 11.59 21.95 -10.45
CA ALA A 520 12.49 20.88 -10.86
C ALA A 520 13.95 21.34 -10.77
N LEU A 521 14.23 22.53 -11.30
CA LEU A 521 15.56 23.13 -11.31
C LEU A 521 16.10 23.46 -9.91
N HIS A 522 15.24 23.66 -8.91
CA HIS A 522 15.67 23.76 -7.51
C HIS A 522 16.35 22.48 -6.99
N GLN A 523 16.05 21.32 -7.58
CA GLN A 523 16.79 20.08 -7.29
C GLN A 523 18.12 20.00 -8.07
N GLN A 524 18.35 20.92 -9.00
CA GLN A 524 19.52 21.03 -9.86
C GLN A 524 20.12 22.44 -9.81
N PRO A 525 20.56 22.91 -8.63
CA PRO A 525 20.93 24.31 -8.40
C PRO A 525 22.05 24.81 -9.32
N SER A 526 22.99 23.93 -9.73
CA SER A 526 24.03 24.28 -10.72
C SER A 526 23.45 24.64 -12.08
N LEU A 527 22.45 23.90 -12.56
CA LEU A 527 21.84 24.14 -13.87
C LEU A 527 21.00 25.41 -13.85
N LEU A 528 20.24 25.62 -12.77
CA LEU A 528 19.48 26.87 -12.58
C LEU A 528 20.41 28.08 -12.62
N ALA A 529 21.47 28.07 -11.80
CA ALA A 529 22.44 29.16 -11.75
C ALA A 529 23.16 29.37 -13.09
N TRP A 530 23.51 28.29 -13.79
CA TRP A 530 24.11 28.36 -15.12
C TRP A 530 23.19 29.05 -16.13
N ALA A 531 21.90 28.70 -16.13
CA ALA A 531 20.91 29.33 -17.00
C ALA A 531 20.67 30.81 -16.64
N GLU A 532 20.68 31.16 -15.34
CA GLU A 532 20.60 32.56 -14.90
C GLU A 532 21.76 33.40 -15.43
N VAL A 533 22.98 32.92 -15.24
CA VAL A 533 24.20 33.61 -15.69
C VAL A 533 24.18 33.82 -17.20
N LEU A 534 23.85 32.79 -17.98
CA LEU A 534 23.77 32.89 -19.43
C LEU A 534 22.58 33.73 -19.93
N GLY A 535 21.48 33.75 -19.16
CA GLY A 535 20.34 34.64 -19.39
C GLY A 535 20.63 36.11 -19.02
N GLY A 536 21.85 36.46 -18.61
CA GLY A 536 22.26 37.81 -18.21
C GLY A 536 21.73 38.24 -16.83
N GLY A 537 21.31 37.28 -16.00
CA GLY A 537 20.93 37.51 -14.61
C GLY A 537 22.04 37.09 -13.64
N THR A 538 21.76 37.27 -12.35
CA THR A 538 22.61 36.75 -11.27
C THR A 538 21.82 35.73 -10.45
N PRO A 539 22.40 34.58 -10.07
CA PRO A 539 21.75 33.63 -9.18
C PRO A 539 21.36 34.30 -7.85
N ASP A 540 20.23 33.92 -7.27
CA ASP A 540 19.78 34.45 -5.97
C ASP A 540 20.66 33.93 -4.80
N ASP A 541 20.53 34.57 -3.63
CA ASP A 541 21.35 34.24 -2.46
C ASP A 541 21.12 32.80 -1.98
N ALA A 542 19.88 32.29 -2.09
CA ALA A 542 19.53 30.92 -1.70
C ALA A 542 20.20 29.87 -2.62
N THR A 543 20.24 30.14 -3.93
CA THR A 543 20.93 29.29 -4.90
C THR A 543 22.43 29.33 -4.65
N ARG A 544 23.03 30.52 -4.44
CA ARG A 544 24.47 30.64 -4.11
C ARG A 544 24.85 29.89 -2.84
N GLU A 545 24.04 30.00 -1.79
CA GLU A 545 24.26 29.27 -0.54
C GLU A 545 24.18 27.75 -0.73
N THR A 546 23.22 27.29 -1.56
CA THR A 546 23.08 25.87 -1.91
C THR A 546 24.27 25.37 -2.71
N LEU A 547 24.76 26.16 -3.66
CA LEU A 547 25.95 25.85 -4.46
C LEU A 547 27.18 25.65 -3.56
N GLY A 548 27.43 26.57 -2.62
CA GLY A 548 28.57 26.49 -1.69
C GLY A 548 28.54 25.27 -0.76
N ARG A 549 27.39 24.61 -0.58
CA ARG A 549 27.25 23.40 0.25
C ARG A 549 27.45 22.09 -0.53
N MET A 550 27.43 22.12 -1.86
CA MET A 550 27.55 20.90 -2.66
C MET A 550 28.96 20.34 -2.64
N ARG A 551 29.10 19.08 -2.19
CA ARG A 551 30.43 18.42 -2.06
C ARG A 551 30.79 17.48 -3.20
N ARG A 552 29.79 16.91 -3.91
CA ARG A 552 29.98 15.96 -5.03
C ARG A 552 28.81 16.03 -6.02
N PRO A 553 28.74 17.05 -6.88
CA PRO A 553 27.67 17.15 -7.89
C PRO A 553 27.81 16.04 -8.94
N ALA A 554 26.73 15.72 -9.65
CA ALA A 554 26.81 14.90 -10.87
C ALA A 554 27.68 15.58 -11.94
N PRO A 555 28.28 14.86 -12.92
CA PRO A 555 29.22 15.44 -13.89
C PRO A 555 28.69 16.70 -14.59
N LEU A 556 27.44 16.70 -15.06
CA LEU A 556 26.83 17.89 -15.67
C LEU A 556 26.69 19.05 -14.68
N GLN A 557 26.28 18.77 -13.44
CA GLN A 557 26.19 19.79 -12.41
C GLN A 557 27.57 20.36 -12.04
N GLN A 558 28.64 19.56 -12.12
CA GLN A 558 30.02 20.04 -11.96
C GLN A 558 30.41 20.98 -13.10
N ALA A 559 30.10 20.63 -14.35
CA ALA A 559 30.35 21.48 -15.52
C ALA A 559 29.61 22.83 -15.42
N CYS A 560 28.29 22.80 -15.14
CA CYS A 560 27.49 24.00 -14.94
C CYS A 560 28.02 24.86 -13.78
N HIS A 561 28.36 24.23 -12.65
CA HIS A 561 28.88 24.95 -11.48
C HIS A 561 30.23 25.61 -11.76
N ALA A 562 31.13 24.96 -12.51
CA ALA A 562 32.41 25.54 -12.88
C ALA A 562 32.26 26.84 -13.69
N VAL A 563 31.30 26.88 -14.62
CA VAL A 563 30.98 28.09 -15.39
C VAL A 563 30.38 29.18 -14.49
N VAL A 564 29.48 28.80 -13.57
CA VAL A 564 28.88 29.76 -12.62
C VAL A 564 29.94 30.34 -11.70
N SER A 565 30.80 29.52 -11.09
CA SER A 565 31.89 29.99 -10.22
C SER A 565 32.87 30.90 -10.97
N ALA A 566 33.18 30.58 -12.23
CA ALA A 566 34.00 31.45 -13.08
C ALA A 566 33.32 32.80 -13.35
N ALA A 567 32.01 32.82 -13.59
CA ALA A 567 31.25 34.05 -13.80
C ALA A 567 31.08 34.91 -12.52
N LEU A 568 31.19 34.29 -11.34
CA LEU A 568 31.10 34.94 -10.03
C LEU A 568 32.47 35.31 -9.43
N ASP A 569 33.57 35.13 -10.16
CA ASP A 569 34.95 35.30 -9.67
C ASP A 569 35.27 34.46 -8.40
N GLU A 570 34.62 33.32 -8.24
CA GLU A 570 34.85 32.37 -7.15
C GLU A 570 35.95 31.35 -7.53
N ARG A 571 36.59 30.72 -6.52
CA ARG A 571 37.63 29.71 -6.79
C ARG A 571 37.05 28.55 -7.60
N ALA A 572 37.69 28.25 -8.73
CA ALA A 572 37.29 27.20 -9.64
C ALA A 572 37.16 25.83 -8.94
N THR A 573 36.04 25.16 -9.18
CA THR A 573 35.81 23.76 -8.80
C THR A 573 36.51 22.79 -9.75
N SER A 574 36.71 21.55 -9.30
CA SER A 574 37.21 20.46 -10.15
C SER A 574 36.28 20.23 -11.35
N LEU A 575 36.87 20.12 -12.54
CA LEU A 575 36.13 19.73 -13.75
C LEU A 575 35.75 18.25 -13.74
N PRO A 576 34.64 17.88 -14.40
CA PRO A 576 34.31 16.47 -14.63
C PRO A 576 35.32 15.83 -15.59
N ALA A 577 35.56 14.53 -15.43
CA ALA A 577 36.29 13.74 -16.43
C ALA A 577 35.36 13.35 -17.59
N ALA A 578 35.94 13.11 -18.77
CA ALA A 578 35.21 12.52 -19.90
C ALA A 578 34.66 11.14 -19.50
N SER A 579 33.41 10.88 -19.84
CA SER A 579 32.71 9.65 -19.51
C SER A 579 32.96 8.53 -20.52
N GLY A 580 33.28 8.89 -21.77
CA GLY A 580 33.36 7.95 -22.89
C GLY A 580 32.01 7.65 -23.54
N ASP A 581 30.90 8.14 -22.97
CA ASP A 581 29.59 8.15 -23.60
C ASP A 581 29.43 9.43 -24.41
N LEU A 582 29.20 9.30 -25.72
CA LEU A 582 29.13 10.42 -26.66
C LEU A 582 28.06 11.45 -26.28
N ARG A 583 26.89 11.00 -25.82
CA ARG A 583 25.76 11.89 -25.47
C ARG A 583 26.10 12.67 -24.21
N VAL A 584 26.63 11.99 -23.19
CA VAL A 584 27.07 12.63 -21.94
C VAL A 584 28.22 13.60 -22.20
N ASP A 585 29.24 13.20 -22.96
CA ASP A 585 30.41 14.01 -23.27
C ASP A 585 30.04 15.25 -24.10
N ALA A 586 29.07 15.13 -25.03
CA ALA A 586 28.51 16.27 -25.75
C ALA A 586 27.79 17.25 -24.81
N THR A 587 26.95 16.73 -23.91
CA THR A 587 26.26 17.55 -22.89
C THR A 587 27.26 18.25 -21.96
N LEU A 588 28.34 17.57 -21.54
CA LEU A 588 29.42 18.17 -20.73
C LEU A 588 30.15 19.29 -21.48
N LEU A 589 30.53 19.07 -22.74
CA LEU A 589 31.21 20.09 -23.54
C LEU A 589 30.29 21.30 -23.80
N ALA A 590 29.01 21.06 -24.11
CA ALA A 590 28.03 22.13 -24.29
C ALA A 590 27.84 22.96 -23.01
N ALA A 591 27.84 22.34 -21.83
CA ALA A 591 27.74 23.05 -20.57
C ALA A 591 28.97 23.92 -20.27
N LEU A 592 30.16 23.46 -20.66
CA LEU A 592 31.45 24.17 -20.48
C LEU A 592 31.74 25.22 -21.54
N SER A 593 31.07 25.18 -22.70
CA SER A 593 31.36 26.07 -23.84
C SER A 593 31.30 27.57 -23.54
N PRO A 594 30.46 28.12 -22.63
CA PRO A 594 30.47 29.55 -22.33
C PRO A 594 31.78 30.04 -21.73
N ALA A 595 32.59 29.14 -21.19
CA ALA A 595 33.90 29.48 -20.67
C ALA A 595 34.98 29.55 -21.77
N ALA A 596 34.73 29.17 -23.02
CA ALA A 596 35.79 29.06 -24.02
C ALA A 596 36.15 30.41 -24.70
N PRO A 597 37.45 30.77 -24.80
CA PRO A 597 38.61 30.09 -24.22
C PRO A 597 38.69 30.39 -22.70
N PRO A 598 38.91 29.38 -21.83
CA PRO A 598 38.80 29.54 -20.39
C PRO A 598 39.72 30.65 -19.85
N PRO A 599 39.19 31.66 -19.12
CA PRO A 599 40.04 32.63 -18.42
C PRO A 599 40.85 32.02 -17.25
N TRP A 600 40.67 30.72 -16.99
CA TRP A 600 41.24 29.96 -15.89
C TRP A 600 42.25 28.98 -16.48
N GLN A 601 43.46 28.89 -15.89
CA GLN A 601 44.51 27.91 -16.20
C GLN A 601 44.05 26.47 -15.82
N VAL A 602 42.92 26.05 -16.34
CA VAL A 602 42.52 24.65 -16.39
C VAL A 602 43.56 23.95 -17.25
N ARG A 603 44.02 22.76 -16.83
CA ARG A 603 44.73 21.87 -17.75
C ARG A 603 43.90 21.74 -19.03
N ASP A 604 44.43 22.23 -20.15
CA ASP A 604 43.82 22.20 -21.50
C ASP A 604 43.32 20.80 -21.91
N ASP A 605 43.72 19.76 -21.18
CA ASP A 605 43.45 18.35 -21.43
C ASP A 605 41.97 17.96 -21.50
N VAL A 606 41.09 18.40 -20.58
CA VAL A 606 39.69 17.89 -20.53
C VAL A 606 38.85 18.41 -21.69
N PHE A 607 38.95 19.71 -22.00
CA PHE A 607 38.17 20.34 -23.05
C PHE A 607 38.57 19.78 -24.43
N GLU A 608 39.87 19.68 -24.69
CA GLU A 608 40.37 19.05 -25.90
C GLU A 608 40.12 17.53 -25.95
N GLN A 609 40.13 16.83 -24.82
CA GLN A 609 39.74 15.43 -24.76
C GLN A 609 38.27 15.24 -25.18
N LEU A 610 37.35 16.04 -24.64
CA LEU A 610 35.93 16.00 -25.04
C LEU A 610 35.76 16.34 -26.53
N ARG A 611 36.41 17.39 -27.04
CA ARG A 611 36.36 17.72 -28.48
C ARG A 611 36.85 16.58 -29.36
N ARG A 612 37.99 15.96 -28.99
CA ARG A 612 38.53 14.81 -29.74
C ARG A 612 37.56 13.64 -29.76
N THR A 613 36.96 13.29 -28.63
CA THR A 613 35.94 12.22 -28.56
C THR A 613 34.76 12.50 -29.49
N LEU A 614 34.32 13.76 -29.59
CA LEU A 614 33.14 14.14 -30.39
C LEU A 614 33.42 14.27 -31.89
N ARG A 615 34.64 14.59 -32.32
CA ARG A 615 34.98 14.79 -33.75
C ARG A 615 34.78 13.53 -34.60
N ASP A 616 34.92 12.36 -33.98
CA ASP A 616 34.75 11.07 -34.65
C ASP A 616 33.29 10.57 -34.65
N ALA A 617 32.35 11.33 -34.07
CA ALA A 617 30.95 10.94 -33.92
C ALA A 617 30.24 10.60 -35.24
N SER A 618 30.55 11.35 -36.32
CA SER A 618 29.97 11.08 -37.65
C SER A 618 30.38 9.73 -38.22
N VAL A 619 31.48 9.14 -37.74
CA VAL A 619 31.99 7.84 -38.15
C VAL A 619 31.47 6.74 -37.23
N THR A 620 31.53 6.94 -35.91
CA THR A 620 31.18 5.91 -34.91
C THR A 620 29.69 5.80 -34.65
N HIS A 621 28.92 6.86 -34.89
CA HIS A 621 27.48 6.97 -34.61
C HIS A 621 26.70 7.51 -35.82
N ALA A 622 27.09 7.10 -37.03
CA ALA A 622 26.63 7.66 -38.30
C ALA A 622 25.09 7.67 -38.49
N ASP A 623 24.36 6.81 -37.77
CA ASP A 623 22.91 6.65 -37.87
C ASP A 623 22.16 6.98 -36.56
N ASP A 624 22.86 7.46 -35.52
CA ASP A 624 22.26 7.86 -34.24
C ASP A 624 22.01 9.38 -34.22
N LEU A 625 20.84 9.80 -34.71
CA LEU A 625 20.43 11.21 -34.75
C LEU A 625 20.56 11.91 -33.37
N PRO A 626 20.05 11.35 -32.26
CA PRO A 626 20.24 11.91 -30.92
C PRO A 626 21.70 12.20 -30.55
N ALA A 627 22.62 11.30 -30.87
CA ALA A 627 24.03 11.48 -30.56
C ALA A 627 24.68 12.54 -31.48
N LEU A 628 24.39 12.50 -32.78
CA LEU A 628 24.92 13.45 -33.75
C LEU A 628 24.44 14.89 -33.49
N ALA A 629 23.17 15.09 -33.15
CA ALA A 629 22.62 16.42 -32.86
C ALA A 629 23.33 17.07 -31.66
N ARG A 630 23.55 16.31 -30.59
CA ARG A 630 24.27 16.79 -29.39
C ARG A 630 25.75 17.07 -29.68
N ALA A 631 26.42 16.18 -30.40
CA ALA A 631 27.83 16.35 -30.78
C ALA A 631 28.03 17.59 -31.67
N ALA A 632 27.18 17.78 -32.68
CA ALA A 632 27.21 18.98 -33.53
C ALA A 632 26.99 20.25 -32.72
N ALA A 633 26.00 20.26 -31.83
CA ALA A 633 25.71 21.41 -30.97
C ALA A 633 26.90 21.76 -30.08
N ALA A 634 27.50 20.77 -29.41
CA ALA A 634 28.61 20.98 -28.49
C ALA A 634 29.88 21.50 -29.20
N LEU A 635 30.22 20.95 -30.37
CA LEU A 635 31.36 21.40 -31.17
C LEU A 635 31.15 22.83 -31.71
N LEU A 636 29.97 23.12 -32.26
CA LEU A 636 29.66 24.44 -32.84
C LEU A 636 29.43 25.53 -31.78
N LEU A 637 29.02 25.15 -30.57
CA LEU A 637 28.99 26.05 -29.41
C LEU A 637 30.39 26.47 -28.97
N THR A 638 31.37 25.58 -29.12
CA THR A 638 32.77 25.80 -28.76
C THR A 638 33.49 26.62 -29.82
N ASP A 639 33.31 26.26 -31.08
CA ASP A 639 33.89 26.93 -32.24
C ASP A 639 32.90 26.85 -33.40
N THR A 640 32.33 28.00 -33.76
CA THR A 640 31.33 28.09 -34.84
C THR A 640 31.89 27.74 -36.21
N ARG A 641 33.23 27.62 -36.34
CA ARG A 641 33.93 27.22 -37.56
C ARG A 641 34.44 25.78 -37.52
N ASP A 642 34.10 24.99 -36.49
CA ASP A 642 34.57 23.60 -36.37
C ASP A 642 34.02 22.74 -37.53
N GLU A 643 34.92 22.31 -38.42
CA GLU A 643 34.57 21.57 -39.64
C GLU A 643 33.87 20.24 -39.35
N SER A 644 34.30 19.53 -38.30
CA SER A 644 33.65 18.30 -37.85
C SER A 644 32.24 18.58 -37.35
N GLY A 645 32.05 19.66 -36.58
CA GLY A 645 30.73 20.12 -36.13
C GLY A 645 29.76 20.38 -37.30
N HIS A 646 30.21 21.07 -38.35
CA HIS A 646 29.42 21.30 -39.57
C HIS A 646 29.12 20.00 -40.34
N ALA A 647 30.08 19.09 -40.44
CA ALA A 647 29.89 17.80 -41.09
C ALA A 647 28.87 16.91 -40.33
N ILE A 648 28.97 16.86 -39.00
CA ILE A 648 28.03 16.13 -38.13
C ILE A 648 26.63 16.76 -38.23
N LEU A 649 26.52 18.10 -38.25
CA LEU A 649 25.24 18.79 -38.45
C LEU A 649 24.59 18.42 -39.79
N ALA A 650 25.36 18.43 -40.89
CA ALA A 650 24.86 18.04 -42.20
C ALA A 650 24.34 16.59 -42.20
N ARG A 651 25.04 15.67 -41.52
CA ARG A 651 24.59 14.28 -41.37
C ARG A 651 23.33 14.17 -40.51
N ALA A 652 23.29 14.85 -39.36
CA ALA A 652 22.11 14.87 -38.48
C ALA A 652 20.87 15.35 -39.23
N ARG A 653 20.99 16.41 -40.04
CA ARG A 653 19.88 16.91 -40.88
C ARG A 653 19.35 15.87 -41.86
N ALA A 654 20.24 15.09 -42.48
CA ALA A 654 19.84 14.05 -43.42
C ALA A 654 19.01 12.94 -42.74
N LEU A 655 19.17 12.75 -41.43
CA LEU A 655 18.45 11.72 -40.67
C LEU A 655 17.13 12.21 -40.05
N VAL A 656 16.84 13.52 -40.06
CA VAL A 656 15.66 14.08 -39.35
C VAL A 656 14.35 13.43 -39.80
N ASP A 657 14.19 13.19 -41.10
CA ASP A 657 12.97 12.62 -41.66
C ASP A 657 12.90 11.08 -41.55
N GLU A 658 14.06 10.41 -41.36
CA GLU A 658 14.18 8.94 -41.35
C GLU A 658 14.24 8.37 -39.93
N ALA A 659 14.74 9.15 -38.96
CA ALA A 659 14.98 8.68 -37.61
C ALA A 659 13.69 8.57 -36.81
N THR A 660 13.50 7.41 -36.16
CA THR A 660 12.47 7.24 -35.14
C THR A 660 13.12 7.30 -33.77
N ILE A 661 12.74 8.27 -32.94
CA ILE A 661 13.20 8.40 -31.56
C ILE A 661 12.11 7.84 -30.65
N GLU A 662 12.40 6.73 -29.98
CA GLU A 662 11.41 6.01 -29.16
C GLU A 662 11.02 6.78 -27.89
N ASP A 663 11.98 7.44 -27.24
CA ASP A 663 11.74 8.23 -26.03
C ASP A 663 11.41 9.69 -26.39
N PRO A 664 10.18 10.17 -26.13
CA PRO A 664 9.80 11.55 -26.38
C PRO A 664 10.65 12.60 -25.66
N ARG A 665 11.34 12.24 -24.56
CA ARG A 665 12.25 13.15 -23.85
C ARG A 665 13.59 13.27 -24.57
N ASP A 666 14.13 12.14 -25.04
CA ASP A 666 15.31 12.11 -25.88
C ASP A 666 15.06 12.88 -27.18
N GLU A 667 13.85 12.81 -27.70
CA GLU A 667 13.42 13.60 -28.85
C GLU A 667 13.49 15.12 -28.57
N VAL A 668 12.93 15.60 -27.46
CA VAL A 668 13.00 17.02 -27.07
C VAL A 668 14.45 17.49 -26.93
N ALA A 669 15.29 16.69 -26.28
CA ALA A 669 16.71 16.98 -26.13
C ALA A 669 17.43 17.05 -27.48
N THR A 670 17.16 16.07 -28.36
CA THR A 670 17.75 15.95 -29.70
C THR A 670 17.42 17.17 -30.56
N PHE A 671 16.15 17.58 -30.63
CA PHE A 671 15.76 18.71 -31.46
C PHE A 671 16.14 20.07 -30.85
N ALA A 672 16.22 20.18 -29.51
CA ALA A 672 16.79 21.36 -28.87
C ALA A 672 18.29 21.49 -29.16
N ALA A 673 19.05 20.39 -29.10
CA ALA A 673 20.46 20.37 -29.49
C ALA A 673 20.64 20.71 -30.98
N LEU A 674 19.86 20.09 -31.87
CA LEU A 674 19.89 20.37 -33.30
C LEU A 674 19.60 21.86 -33.60
N ALA A 675 18.62 22.45 -32.90
CA ALA A 675 18.32 23.87 -33.03
C ALA A 675 19.50 24.75 -32.59
N ILE A 676 20.21 24.39 -31.52
CA ILE A 676 21.44 25.10 -31.11
C ILE A 676 22.52 24.97 -32.20
N ALA A 677 22.74 23.78 -32.75
CA ALA A 677 23.73 23.55 -33.79
C ALA A 677 23.43 24.40 -35.05
N LEU A 678 22.18 24.39 -35.52
CA LEU A 678 21.72 25.22 -36.64
C LEU A 678 21.92 26.72 -36.36
N HIS A 679 21.58 27.16 -35.15
CA HIS A 679 21.75 28.56 -34.75
C HIS A 679 23.23 28.97 -34.79
N ARG A 680 24.13 28.12 -34.30
CA ARG A 680 25.58 28.36 -34.30
C ARG A 680 26.22 28.26 -35.68
N ALA A 681 25.62 27.51 -36.60
CA ALA A 681 25.99 27.48 -38.01
C ALA A 681 25.49 28.71 -38.80
N GLY A 682 24.72 29.61 -38.19
CA GLY A 682 24.15 30.80 -38.83
C GLY A 682 22.79 30.58 -39.50
N GLU A 683 22.20 29.39 -39.37
CA GLU A 683 20.89 29.03 -39.92
C GLU A 683 19.76 29.36 -38.91
N VAL A 684 19.62 30.64 -38.56
CA VAL A 684 18.75 31.10 -37.47
C VAL A 684 17.28 30.73 -37.68
N ASP A 685 16.76 30.89 -38.90
CA ASP A 685 15.34 30.58 -39.19
C ASP A 685 15.06 29.07 -39.11
N ALA A 686 15.98 28.24 -39.61
CA ALA A 686 15.88 26.79 -39.51
C ALA A 686 15.91 26.34 -38.04
N ALA A 687 16.83 26.89 -37.23
CA ALA A 687 16.92 26.62 -35.80
C ALA A 687 15.60 26.88 -35.07
N ARG A 688 14.99 28.04 -35.36
CA ARG A 688 13.72 28.46 -34.75
C ARG A 688 12.55 27.60 -35.21
N ALA A 689 12.50 27.24 -36.50
CA ALA A 689 11.50 26.34 -37.04
C ALA A 689 11.59 24.94 -36.41
N THR A 690 12.81 24.40 -36.26
CA THR A 690 13.05 23.12 -35.57
C THR A 690 12.54 23.17 -34.12
N LEU A 691 12.89 24.22 -33.37
CA LEU A 691 12.46 24.36 -31.97
C LEU A 691 10.93 24.51 -31.85
N ALA A 692 10.30 25.26 -32.77
CA ALA A 692 8.85 25.46 -32.79
C ALA A 692 8.09 24.17 -33.14
N ALA A 693 8.59 23.36 -34.08
CA ALA A 693 7.97 22.11 -34.49
C ALA A 693 7.86 21.10 -33.32
N HIS A 694 8.87 21.03 -32.46
CA HIS A 694 8.92 20.08 -31.34
C HIS A 694 8.50 20.68 -29.99
N ALA A 695 8.15 21.97 -29.95
CA ALA A 695 7.70 22.67 -28.74
C ALA A 695 6.46 22.05 -28.07
N ARG A 696 5.59 21.38 -28.84
CA ARG A 696 4.41 20.68 -28.30
C ARG A 696 4.77 19.50 -27.40
N ARG A 697 5.97 18.94 -27.50
CA ARG A 697 6.46 17.86 -26.63
C ARG A 697 7.27 18.37 -25.44
N ALA A 698 7.65 19.65 -25.45
CA ALA A 698 8.44 20.27 -24.38
C ALA A 698 7.74 20.24 -23.00
N TRP A 699 6.42 20.06 -22.94
CA TRP A 699 5.74 19.89 -21.65
C TRP A 699 6.23 18.69 -20.84
N LEU A 700 6.79 17.67 -21.48
CA LEU A 700 7.37 16.50 -20.82
C LEU A 700 8.56 16.86 -19.91
N VAL A 701 9.33 17.88 -20.30
CA VAL A 701 10.42 18.44 -19.50
C VAL A 701 9.91 19.12 -18.23
N PHE A 702 8.68 19.66 -18.26
CA PHE A 702 8.07 20.33 -17.10
C PHE A 702 7.42 19.37 -16.11
N ASP A 703 6.89 18.23 -16.57
CA ASP A 703 6.13 17.31 -15.73
C ASP A 703 7.01 16.24 -15.07
N THR A 704 7.91 15.65 -15.84
CA THR A 704 8.89 14.65 -15.36
C THR A 704 10.29 15.05 -15.82
N PRO A 705 10.89 16.05 -15.18
CA PRO A 705 12.18 16.62 -15.57
C PRO A 705 13.28 15.56 -15.47
N ASP A 706 13.87 15.20 -16.61
CA ASP A 706 15.15 14.48 -16.66
C ASP A 706 16.29 15.48 -16.89
N LEU A 707 17.50 15.10 -16.51
CA LEU A 707 18.64 16.02 -16.51
C LEU A 707 19.05 16.45 -17.93
N ASP A 708 19.01 15.55 -18.92
CA ASP A 708 19.50 15.83 -20.28
C ASP A 708 18.49 16.63 -21.10
N GLY A 709 17.22 16.21 -21.11
CA GLY A 709 16.12 16.95 -21.75
C GLY A 709 15.93 18.35 -21.16
N THR A 710 16.02 18.47 -19.83
CA THR A 710 15.98 19.79 -19.17
C THR A 710 17.17 20.66 -19.57
N PHE A 711 18.38 20.10 -19.58
CA PHE A 711 19.57 20.83 -19.97
C PHE A 711 19.45 21.38 -21.40
N TRP A 712 19.20 20.53 -22.39
CA TRP A 712 19.18 20.95 -23.80
C TRP A 712 18.06 21.95 -24.09
N TRP A 713 16.89 21.78 -23.47
CA TRP A 713 15.79 22.74 -23.60
C TRP A 713 16.14 24.13 -23.03
N VAL A 714 16.72 24.16 -21.83
CA VAL A 714 17.17 25.41 -21.19
C VAL A 714 18.33 26.02 -21.97
N ALA A 715 19.28 25.21 -22.43
CA ALA A 715 20.43 25.62 -23.22
C ALA A 715 20.01 26.29 -24.53
N ALA A 716 18.97 25.80 -25.22
CA ALA A 716 18.48 26.43 -26.44
C ALA A 716 18.03 27.89 -26.20
N SER A 717 17.36 28.14 -25.08
CA SER A 717 16.98 29.50 -24.68
C SER A 717 18.20 30.33 -24.28
N ALA A 718 19.06 29.79 -23.41
CA ALA A 718 20.24 30.47 -22.86
C ALA A 718 21.26 30.86 -23.95
N PHE A 719 21.48 29.99 -24.93
CA PHE A 719 22.39 30.25 -26.05
C PHE A 719 21.78 31.11 -27.16
N GLY A 720 20.56 31.63 -26.98
CA GLY A 720 19.99 32.64 -27.86
C GLY A 720 19.25 32.11 -29.09
N VAL A 721 18.96 30.81 -29.18
CA VAL A 721 18.12 30.25 -30.27
C VAL A 721 16.75 30.94 -30.29
N ALA A 722 16.20 31.20 -29.11
CA ALA A 722 14.96 31.95 -28.91
C ALA A 722 15.05 33.45 -29.29
N GLY A 723 16.21 33.98 -29.66
CA GLY A 723 16.42 35.41 -29.95
C GLY A 723 16.58 36.28 -28.70
N GLU A 724 16.52 37.60 -28.89
CA GLU A 724 16.87 38.57 -27.84
C GLU A 724 15.65 39.25 -27.23
N SER A 725 14.65 39.58 -28.05
CA SER A 725 13.45 40.30 -27.60
C SER A 725 12.22 39.82 -28.34
N ALA A 726 11.19 39.48 -27.57
CA ALA A 726 9.84 39.28 -28.07
C ALA A 726 8.85 39.76 -27.02
N GLU A 727 7.72 40.30 -27.47
CA GLU A 727 6.59 40.71 -26.62
C GLU A 727 5.37 39.88 -26.99
N LEU A 728 4.53 39.54 -26.00
CA LEU A 728 3.24 38.91 -26.24
C LEU A 728 2.17 40.01 -26.35
N VAL A 729 1.48 40.08 -27.50
CA VAL A 729 0.51 41.15 -27.76
C VAL A 729 -0.60 41.13 -26.72
N GLY A 730 -0.76 42.24 -26.01
CA GLY A 730 -1.78 42.42 -24.98
C GLY A 730 -1.47 41.73 -23.64
N THR A 731 -0.27 41.20 -23.43
CA THR A 731 0.16 40.63 -22.13
C THR A 731 1.64 40.94 -21.89
N PRO A 732 1.98 42.03 -21.17
CA PRO A 732 3.36 42.42 -20.96
C PRO A 732 4.10 41.42 -20.07
N PHE A 733 5.40 41.26 -20.31
CA PHE A 733 6.29 40.50 -19.43
C PHE A 733 6.65 41.33 -18.20
N ASP A 734 6.73 40.69 -17.03
CA ASP A 734 7.26 41.29 -15.81
C ASP A 734 8.80 41.41 -15.85
N ALA A 735 9.39 41.90 -14.76
CA ALA A 735 10.84 42.07 -14.64
C ALA A 735 11.62 40.74 -14.72
N GLU A 736 10.97 39.61 -14.48
CA GLU A 736 11.55 38.27 -14.60
C GLU A 736 11.38 37.69 -16.01
N GLY A 737 10.70 38.41 -16.91
CA GLY A 737 10.40 37.96 -18.27
C GLY A 737 9.22 36.99 -18.33
N ILE A 738 8.31 37.04 -17.34
CA ILE A 738 7.14 36.16 -17.24
C ILE A 738 5.87 36.97 -17.50
N ALA A 739 5.00 36.45 -18.35
CA ALA A 739 3.68 36.99 -18.60
C ALA A 739 2.64 35.95 -18.19
N ARG A 740 1.64 36.34 -17.38
CA ARG A 740 0.55 35.46 -16.94
C ARG A 740 -0.79 36.00 -17.42
N ARG A 741 -1.63 35.13 -17.95
CA ARG A 741 -2.99 35.50 -18.40
C ARG A 741 -3.96 34.36 -18.15
N GLU A 742 -5.12 34.68 -17.57
CA GLU A 742 -6.20 33.72 -17.46
C GLU A 742 -6.88 33.54 -18.83
N ILE A 743 -7.01 32.29 -19.29
CA ILE A 743 -7.61 31.91 -20.57
C ILE A 743 -8.57 30.75 -20.34
N THR A 744 -9.85 30.97 -20.64
CA THR A 744 -10.90 29.94 -20.54
C THR A 744 -11.60 29.69 -21.88
N THR A 745 -11.32 30.50 -22.89
CA THR A 745 -11.88 30.40 -24.25
C THR A 745 -10.78 30.39 -25.29
N THR A 746 -11.11 29.93 -26.49
CA THR A 746 -10.18 29.94 -27.63
C THR A 746 -9.60 31.34 -27.84
N THR A 747 -8.27 31.44 -27.84
CA THR A 747 -7.56 32.72 -27.91
C THR A 747 -6.42 32.62 -28.91
N GLU A 748 -6.33 33.58 -29.83
CA GLU A 748 -5.17 33.71 -30.72
C GLU A 748 -4.08 34.53 -30.02
N LEU A 749 -2.90 33.94 -29.89
CA LEU A 749 -1.73 34.54 -29.28
C LEU A 749 -0.74 34.96 -30.36
N ARG A 750 -0.39 36.25 -30.36
CA ARG A 750 0.53 36.88 -31.32
C ARG A 750 1.70 37.48 -30.58
N THR A 751 2.89 37.42 -31.18
CA THR A 751 4.06 38.08 -30.63
C THR A 751 4.56 39.16 -31.58
N THR A 752 5.25 40.15 -31.03
CA THR A 752 6.02 41.16 -31.78
C THR A 752 7.50 41.02 -31.43
N GLY A 753 8.38 41.50 -32.31
CA GLY A 753 9.83 41.43 -32.13
C GLY A 753 10.49 40.40 -33.06
N SER A 754 11.67 39.93 -32.67
CA SER A 754 12.50 39.02 -33.47
C SER A 754 12.81 37.71 -32.76
N GLY A 755 12.33 37.54 -31.52
CA GLY A 755 12.50 36.34 -30.71
C GLY A 755 11.28 35.43 -30.68
N LEU A 756 11.44 34.33 -29.95
CA LEU A 756 10.45 33.29 -29.72
C LEU A 756 9.95 33.38 -28.28
N VAL A 757 8.62 33.40 -28.11
CA VAL A 757 7.98 33.31 -26.79
C VAL A 757 7.62 31.87 -26.51
N LEU A 758 8.10 31.32 -25.40
CA LEU A 758 7.61 30.03 -24.91
C LEU A 758 6.29 30.29 -24.19
N ALA A 759 5.20 29.74 -24.69
CA ALA A 759 3.89 29.83 -24.09
C ALA A 759 3.45 28.45 -23.60
N ARG A 760 3.12 28.38 -22.31
CA ARG A 760 2.58 27.19 -21.65
C ARG A 760 1.18 27.51 -21.17
N PHE A 761 0.22 26.73 -21.61
CA PHE A 761 -1.14 26.76 -21.08
C PHE A 761 -1.36 25.59 -20.15
N ALA A 762 -1.97 25.86 -18.99
CA ALA A 762 -2.47 24.85 -18.08
C ALA A 762 -3.91 25.22 -17.68
N ALA A 763 -4.88 24.43 -18.13
CA ALA A 763 -6.24 24.47 -17.62
C ALA A 763 -6.46 23.40 -16.57
N ARG A 764 -7.21 23.79 -15.56
CA ARG A 764 -7.77 22.93 -14.53
C ARG A 764 -9.26 23.16 -14.52
N TYR A 765 -10.03 22.09 -14.62
CA TYR A 765 -11.48 22.18 -14.56
C TYR A 765 -12.04 20.94 -13.90
N GLU A 766 -13.23 21.05 -13.35
CA GLU A 766 -13.96 19.91 -12.83
C GLU A 766 -14.98 19.45 -13.86
N ARG A 767 -15.07 18.15 -14.08
CA ARG A 767 -16.10 17.56 -14.93
C ARG A 767 -16.68 16.32 -14.25
N PRO A 768 -18.01 16.10 -14.27
CA PRO A 768 -18.58 14.86 -13.78
C PRO A 768 -17.83 13.65 -14.33
N VAL A 769 -17.46 12.71 -13.45
CA VAL A 769 -16.84 11.46 -13.91
C VAL A 769 -17.90 10.68 -14.65
N GLN A 770 -17.67 10.47 -15.95
CA GLN A 770 -18.47 9.57 -16.76
C GLN A 770 -17.72 8.24 -16.91
N ASP A 771 -18.48 7.17 -17.08
CA ASP A 771 -17.91 5.91 -17.52
C ASP A 771 -17.39 6.10 -18.93
N VAL A 772 -16.09 5.90 -19.13
CA VAL A 772 -15.41 6.01 -20.42
C VAL A 772 -14.62 4.74 -20.62
N GLU A 773 -14.92 4.04 -21.70
CA GLU A 773 -14.14 2.91 -22.17
C GLU A 773 -12.87 3.41 -22.85
N GLY A 774 -11.76 2.72 -22.60
CA GLY A 774 -10.44 3.11 -23.08
C GLY A 774 -9.49 1.92 -23.08
N PRO A 775 -8.17 2.15 -22.96
CA PRO A 775 -7.17 1.07 -23.01
C PRO A 775 -7.21 0.16 -21.79
N PHE A 776 -8.01 0.48 -20.77
CA PHE A 776 -8.21 -0.36 -19.59
C PHE A 776 -9.70 -0.63 -19.29
N THR A 777 -9.99 -1.76 -18.67
CA THR A 777 -11.29 -2.06 -18.05
C THR A 777 -11.13 -2.01 -16.53
N LEU A 778 -12.01 -1.28 -15.83
CA LEU A 778 -11.87 -0.96 -14.40
C LEU A 778 -12.99 -1.59 -13.55
N GLY A 779 -12.59 -2.30 -12.50
CA GLY A 779 -13.44 -3.01 -11.54
C GLY A 779 -13.23 -2.55 -10.11
N LEU A 780 -14.27 -2.68 -9.27
CA LEU A 780 -14.18 -2.51 -7.83
C LEU A 780 -15.07 -3.54 -7.14
N GLU A 781 -14.46 -4.41 -6.35
CA GLU A 781 -15.07 -5.54 -5.63
C GLU A 781 -14.81 -5.42 -4.12
N GLY A 782 -15.45 -6.25 -3.30
CA GLY A 782 -15.19 -6.33 -1.85
C GLY A 782 -16.21 -5.64 -0.92
N HIS A 783 -15.93 -5.69 0.38
CA HIS A 783 -16.84 -5.24 1.44
C HIS A 783 -16.73 -3.73 1.68
N GLY A 784 -17.86 -3.04 1.60
CA GLY A 784 -17.96 -1.59 1.78
C GLY A 784 -17.58 -1.04 3.17
N GLY A 785 -17.38 -1.87 4.20
CA GLY A 785 -17.14 -1.44 5.58
C GLY A 785 -18.32 -0.73 6.25
N ARG A 786 -18.15 -0.38 7.53
CA ARG A 786 -19.07 0.45 8.35
C ARG A 786 -18.29 1.59 9.01
N LEU A 787 -18.97 2.58 9.58
CA LEU A 787 -18.29 3.67 10.31
C LEU A 787 -17.27 3.11 11.33
N GLY A 788 -16.04 3.63 11.31
CA GLY A 788 -14.97 3.21 12.23
C GLY A 788 -14.28 1.87 11.88
N ARG A 789 -14.90 1.00 11.06
CA ARG A 789 -14.30 -0.27 10.61
C ARG A 789 -13.69 -0.16 9.20
N PRO A 790 -12.62 -0.92 8.91
CA PRO A 790 -12.02 -0.91 7.57
C PRO A 790 -12.95 -1.56 6.55
N ALA A 791 -13.22 -0.87 5.44
CA ALA A 791 -13.68 -1.46 4.20
C ALA A 791 -12.52 -2.20 3.53
N ALA A 792 -12.79 -3.42 3.06
CA ALA A 792 -11.83 -4.24 2.33
C ALA A 792 -12.31 -4.32 0.87
N LEU A 793 -11.87 -3.38 0.06
CA LEU A 793 -12.19 -3.33 -1.37
C LEU A 793 -11.01 -3.90 -2.18
N GLU A 794 -11.28 -4.35 -3.39
CA GLU A 794 -10.28 -4.77 -4.37
C GLU A 794 -10.54 -4.05 -5.69
N ILE A 795 -9.51 -3.44 -6.25
CA ILE A 795 -9.57 -2.77 -7.55
C ILE A 795 -9.08 -3.75 -8.60
N THR A 796 -9.87 -3.94 -9.66
CA THR A 796 -9.49 -4.76 -10.82
C THR A 796 -9.15 -3.85 -11.99
N ILE A 797 -8.02 -4.07 -12.64
CA ILE A 797 -7.59 -3.34 -13.83
C ILE A 797 -7.19 -4.36 -14.88
N GLU A 798 -7.87 -4.33 -16.01
CA GLU A 798 -7.53 -5.15 -17.17
C GLU A 798 -7.00 -4.23 -18.27
N ALA A 799 -5.87 -4.54 -18.87
CA ALA A 799 -5.34 -3.78 -19.99
C ALA A 799 -5.92 -4.33 -21.30
N ASN A 800 -6.78 -3.56 -21.98
CA ASN A 800 -7.34 -3.92 -23.28
C ASN A 800 -6.24 -3.88 -24.37
N GLU A 801 -5.26 -3.00 -24.20
CA GLU A 801 -4.07 -2.85 -25.07
C GLU A 801 -2.80 -2.92 -24.21
N ALA A 802 -1.66 -3.29 -24.81
CA ALA A 802 -0.40 -3.32 -24.08
C ALA A 802 0.00 -1.91 -23.62
N SER A 803 0.44 -1.79 -22.36
CA SER A 803 0.79 -0.53 -21.72
C SER A 803 2.15 -0.65 -21.05
N ALA A 804 3.10 0.20 -21.47
CA ALA A 804 4.45 0.18 -20.92
C ALA A 804 4.53 0.86 -19.54
N SER A 805 3.72 1.88 -19.29
CA SER A 805 3.73 2.63 -18.03
C SER A 805 2.31 3.00 -17.58
N PRO A 806 1.50 2.02 -17.14
CA PRO A 806 0.14 2.28 -16.69
C PRO A 806 0.10 3.12 -15.41
N ARG A 807 -0.88 4.02 -15.34
CA ARG A 807 -1.20 4.90 -14.21
C ARG A 807 -2.64 4.67 -13.80
N LEU A 808 -2.88 4.49 -12.51
CA LEU A 808 -4.22 4.37 -11.93
C LEU A 808 -4.45 5.50 -10.93
N LEU A 809 -5.47 6.32 -11.16
CA LEU A 809 -5.98 7.29 -10.20
C LEU A 809 -7.16 6.69 -9.42
N VAL A 810 -6.98 6.55 -8.11
CA VAL A 810 -8.01 6.10 -7.17
C VAL A 810 -8.53 7.31 -6.40
N ARG A 811 -9.77 7.71 -6.64
CA ARG A 811 -10.39 8.82 -5.93
C ARG A 811 -11.16 8.31 -4.73
N LEU A 812 -10.75 8.74 -3.54
CA LEU A 812 -11.43 8.35 -2.32
C LEU A 812 -12.73 9.15 -2.14
N PRO A 813 -13.79 8.50 -1.61
CA PRO A 813 -15.00 9.15 -1.16
C PRO A 813 -14.74 10.27 -0.14
N ALA A 814 -15.72 11.17 0.01
CA ALA A 814 -15.74 12.09 1.13
C ALA A 814 -15.77 11.33 2.48
N ALA A 815 -15.03 11.84 3.45
CA ALA A 815 -14.85 11.21 4.76
C ALA A 815 -14.34 9.75 4.71
N ALA A 816 -13.60 9.35 3.67
CA ALA A 816 -12.85 8.11 3.61
C ALA A 816 -11.34 8.37 3.67
N ARG A 817 -10.59 7.44 4.26
CA ARG A 817 -9.14 7.52 4.44
C ARG A 817 -8.48 6.17 4.16
N ILE A 818 -7.29 6.19 3.58
CA ILE A 818 -6.34 5.06 3.62
C ILE A 818 -5.37 5.32 4.77
N ASP A 819 -5.28 4.39 5.72
CA ASP A 819 -4.28 4.47 6.78
C ASP A 819 -2.88 4.05 6.29
N VAL A 820 -1.86 4.24 7.13
CA VAL A 820 -0.46 3.98 6.75
C VAL A 820 -0.24 2.52 6.37
N ALA A 821 -0.86 1.59 7.10
CA ALA A 821 -0.74 0.16 6.85
C ALA A 821 -1.42 -0.25 5.52
N ALA A 822 -2.62 0.26 5.26
CA ALA A 822 -3.33 0.05 4.00
C ALA A 822 -2.57 0.62 2.80
N ARG A 823 -1.92 1.78 2.97
CA ARG A 823 -1.07 2.36 1.93
C ARG A 823 0.18 1.50 1.68
N ALA A 824 0.81 0.98 2.74
CA ALA A 824 1.95 0.08 2.64
C ALA A 824 1.56 -1.25 1.96
N ALA A 825 0.40 -1.81 2.28
CA ALA A 825 -0.11 -3.03 1.65
C ALA A 825 -0.36 -2.83 0.14
N LEU A 826 -0.98 -1.70 -0.24
CA LEU A 826 -1.16 -1.35 -1.65
C LEU A 826 0.20 -1.16 -2.35
N ALA A 827 1.18 -0.54 -1.68
CA ALA A 827 2.52 -0.33 -2.24
C ALA A 827 3.31 -1.64 -2.40
N GLY A 828 3.10 -2.61 -1.51
CA GLY A 828 3.73 -3.94 -1.58
C GLY A 828 3.03 -4.92 -2.52
N THR A 829 1.95 -4.52 -3.19
CA THR A 829 1.23 -5.38 -4.12
C THR A 829 2.02 -5.59 -5.41
N GLN A 830 2.10 -6.83 -5.88
CA GLN A 830 2.83 -7.16 -7.10
C GLN A 830 2.31 -6.33 -8.30
N GLY A 831 3.24 -5.71 -9.02
CA GLY A 831 2.91 -4.85 -10.16
C GLY A 831 2.63 -3.38 -9.79
N VAL A 832 2.68 -3.00 -8.51
CA VAL A 832 2.73 -1.59 -8.09
C VAL A 832 4.18 -1.15 -7.95
N VAL A 833 4.54 -0.06 -8.65
CA VAL A 833 5.89 0.53 -8.64
C VAL A 833 5.98 1.62 -7.57
N SER A 834 4.99 2.51 -7.51
CA SER A 834 4.94 3.59 -6.52
C SER A 834 3.52 4.09 -6.31
N ILE A 835 3.31 4.80 -5.19
CA ILE A 835 2.03 5.42 -4.84
C ILE A 835 2.25 6.87 -4.40
N GLU A 836 1.70 7.79 -5.17
CA GLU A 836 1.79 9.21 -4.92
C GLU A 836 0.45 9.75 -4.38
N PRO A 837 0.47 10.65 -3.39
CA PRO A 837 -0.74 11.33 -2.97
C PRO A 837 -1.14 12.33 -4.06
N ALA A 838 -2.33 12.19 -4.63
CA ALA A 838 -2.88 13.14 -5.58
C ALA A 838 -3.75 14.18 -4.87
N ARG A 839 -4.06 15.28 -5.56
CA ARG A 839 -4.88 16.36 -5.00
C ARG A 839 -6.31 15.86 -4.71
N ASN A 840 -6.99 16.53 -3.77
CA ASN A 840 -8.39 16.27 -3.42
C ASN A 840 -8.67 14.84 -2.91
N GLY A 841 -7.75 14.26 -2.13
CA GLY A 841 -7.94 12.93 -1.53
C GLY A 841 -7.97 11.79 -2.54
N ALA A 842 -7.27 11.97 -3.67
CA ALA A 842 -7.01 10.90 -4.62
C ALA A 842 -5.62 10.31 -4.41
N LEU A 843 -5.39 9.14 -4.97
CA LEU A 843 -4.11 8.42 -4.95
C LEU A 843 -3.74 8.08 -6.37
N LEU A 844 -2.52 8.41 -6.78
CA LEU A 844 -1.97 7.99 -8.07
C LEU A 844 -1.09 6.77 -7.83
N VAL A 845 -1.47 5.64 -8.41
CA VAL A 845 -0.76 4.37 -8.34
C VAL A 845 -0.04 4.17 -9.67
N HIS A 846 1.27 4.01 -9.60
CA HIS A 846 2.13 3.75 -10.74
C HIS A 846 2.26 2.24 -10.85
N LEU A 847 1.85 1.68 -11.99
CA LEU A 847 1.87 0.24 -12.22
C LEU A 847 3.07 -0.12 -13.11
N GLY A 848 3.59 -1.33 -12.94
CA GLY A 848 4.56 -1.90 -13.88
C GLY A 848 3.91 -2.18 -15.25
N PRO A 849 4.68 -2.43 -16.31
CA PRO A 849 4.15 -2.69 -17.65
C PRO A 849 3.07 -3.79 -17.64
N MET A 850 1.99 -3.62 -18.40
CA MET A 850 0.90 -4.59 -18.52
C MET A 850 0.73 -5.04 -19.98
N ALA A 851 0.63 -6.35 -20.20
CA ALA A 851 0.30 -6.89 -21.51
C ALA A 851 -1.19 -6.72 -21.83
N SER A 852 -1.55 -6.73 -23.12
CA SER A 852 -2.97 -6.78 -23.52
C SER A 852 -3.63 -8.07 -22.97
N GLY A 853 -4.81 -7.92 -22.38
CA GLY A 853 -5.55 -8.93 -21.63
C GLY A 853 -5.04 -9.18 -20.20
N GLU A 854 -3.95 -8.55 -19.75
CA GLU A 854 -3.44 -8.74 -18.38
C GLU A 854 -4.37 -8.07 -17.37
N VAL A 855 -4.78 -8.84 -16.35
CA VAL A 855 -5.61 -8.37 -15.24
C VAL A 855 -4.75 -8.23 -13.98
N ARG A 856 -4.85 -7.09 -13.30
CA ARG A 856 -4.26 -6.84 -11.99
C ARG A 856 -5.32 -6.53 -10.95
N ARG A 857 -5.11 -7.07 -9.75
CA ARG A 857 -5.97 -6.90 -8.59
C ARG A 857 -5.19 -6.21 -7.49
N LEU A 858 -5.71 -5.09 -7.00
CA LEU A 858 -5.04 -4.24 -6.02
C LEU A 858 -5.92 -4.11 -4.75
N PRO A 859 -5.41 -4.47 -3.56
CA PRO A 859 -6.17 -4.34 -2.33
C PRO A 859 -6.33 -2.87 -1.94
N LEU A 860 -7.56 -2.43 -1.73
CA LEU A 860 -7.92 -1.08 -1.30
C LEU A 860 -8.63 -1.13 0.06
N ARG A 861 -7.85 -0.94 1.12
CA ARG A 861 -8.40 -0.80 2.48
C ARG A 861 -8.73 0.65 2.80
N LEU A 862 -9.99 0.94 3.15
CA LEU A 862 -10.47 2.28 3.49
C LEU A 862 -11.05 2.30 4.91
N ARG A 863 -10.88 3.40 5.64
CA ARG A 863 -11.61 3.66 6.89
C ARG A 863 -12.57 4.82 6.69
N TRP A 864 -13.80 4.66 7.15
CA TRP A 864 -14.83 5.70 7.12
C TRP A 864 -14.79 6.54 8.38
N LEU A 865 -14.81 7.86 8.21
CA LEU A 865 -14.84 8.87 9.29
C LEU A 865 -16.24 9.42 9.54
N ALA A 866 -17.19 9.14 8.65
CA ALA A 866 -18.59 9.56 8.77
C ALA A 866 -19.51 8.48 8.18
N ALA A 867 -20.75 8.43 8.61
CA ALA A 867 -21.86 7.63 8.07
C ALA A 867 -22.79 8.50 7.19
N GLY A 868 -23.61 7.86 6.35
CA GLY A 868 -24.52 8.52 5.41
C GLY A 868 -24.21 8.25 3.92
N ARG A 869 -25.13 8.71 3.06
CA ARG A 869 -25.13 8.50 1.60
C ARG A 869 -24.11 9.40 0.90
N ARG A 870 -23.21 8.80 0.12
CA ARG A 870 -22.18 9.52 -0.63
C ARG A 870 -21.71 8.76 -1.87
N PRO A 871 -21.04 9.41 -2.83
CA PRO A 871 -20.34 8.72 -3.91
C PRO A 871 -19.25 7.78 -3.38
N GLY A 872 -19.18 6.57 -3.93
CA GLY A 872 -18.15 5.57 -3.65
C GLY A 872 -16.78 5.92 -4.25
N VAL A 873 -15.93 4.91 -4.43
CA VAL A 873 -14.59 5.09 -5.01
C VAL A 873 -14.75 5.33 -6.52
N GLY A 874 -14.09 6.37 -7.03
CA GLY A 874 -13.95 6.62 -8.46
C GLY A 874 -12.60 6.14 -8.97
N LEU A 875 -12.55 5.60 -10.18
CA LEU A 875 -11.33 5.05 -10.78
C LEU A 875 -11.08 5.68 -12.15
N ALA A 876 -9.81 5.91 -12.47
CA ALA A 876 -9.38 6.21 -13.83
C ALA A 876 -8.00 5.59 -14.10
N ALA A 877 -7.77 5.09 -15.30
CA ALA A 877 -6.49 4.53 -15.71
C ALA A 877 -6.10 4.96 -17.12
N TRP A 878 -4.80 5.15 -17.35
CA TRP A 878 -4.23 5.53 -18.63
C TRP A 878 -2.78 5.07 -18.73
N ASP A 879 -2.23 5.00 -19.93
CA ASP A 879 -0.78 4.84 -20.12
C ASP A 879 -0.10 6.22 -20.06
N ALA A 880 1.03 6.33 -19.35
CA ALA A 880 1.74 7.59 -19.18
C ALA A 880 2.17 8.27 -20.50
N THR A 881 2.37 7.50 -21.57
CA THR A 881 2.72 8.01 -22.91
C THR A 881 1.52 8.52 -23.70
N THR A 882 0.31 8.05 -23.37
CA THR A 882 -0.94 8.41 -24.06
C THR A 882 -2.05 8.78 -23.07
N PRO A 883 -1.83 9.76 -22.18
CA PRO A 883 -2.77 10.11 -21.10
C PRO A 883 -4.15 10.57 -21.59
N TRP A 884 -4.27 10.97 -22.86
CA TRP A 884 -5.54 11.32 -23.49
C TRP A 884 -6.44 10.11 -23.82
N ARG A 885 -5.89 8.88 -23.83
CA ARG A 885 -6.67 7.63 -23.96
C ARG A 885 -6.89 7.05 -22.57
N ALA A 886 -7.75 7.68 -21.77
CA ALA A 886 -8.02 7.25 -20.40
C ALA A 886 -9.33 6.45 -20.31
N SER A 887 -9.29 5.36 -19.56
CA SER A 887 -10.50 4.69 -19.08
C SER A 887 -10.93 5.31 -17.76
N SER A 888 -12.22 5.51 -17.55
CA SER A 888 -12.74 5.95 -16.25
C SER A 888 -14.00 5.23 -15.86
N ARG A 889 -14.17 5.06 -14.55
CA ARG A 889 -15.38 4.53 -13.93
C ARG A 889 -15.87 5.49 -12.85
N ALA A 890 -17.10 5.95 -13.01
CA ALA A 890 -17.78 6.85 -12.11
C ALA A 890 -18.02 6.20 -10.75
N ALA A 891 -17.96 7.02 -9.70
CA ALA A 891 -18.26 6.58 -8.34
C ALA A 891 -19.76 6.27 -8.22
N ARG A 892 -20.10 5.02 -7.89
CA ARG A 892 -21.49 4.63 -7.56
C ARG A 892 -21.82 5.07 -6.13
N GLU A 893 -23.02 5.58 -5.90
CA GLU A 893 -23.46 5.92 -4.55
C GLU A 893 -23.44 4.72 -3.60
N ARG A 894 -23.08 4.98 -2.35
CA ARG A 894 -23.15 4.02 -1.25
C ARG A 894 -23.71 4.67 0.00
N VAL A 895 -24.45 3.87 0.77
CA VAL A 895 -24.84 4.21 2.13
C VAL A 895 -23.84 3.53 3.06
N ILE A 896 -23.17 4.32 3.89
CA ILE A 896 -22.34 3.80 4.98
C ILE A 896 -23.15 3.94 6.25
N GLU A 897 -23.39 2.83 6.92
CA GLU A 897 -24.05 2.77 8.22
C GLU A 897 -23.12 3.16 9.36
#